data_AF-A0A933U9N4-F1
#
_entry.id   AF-A0A933U9N4-F1
#
_cell.length_a   1.000
_cell.length_b   1.000
_cell.length_c   1.000
_cell.angle_alpha   90.00
_cell.angle_beta   90.00
_cell.angle_gamma   90.00
#
_symmetry.space_group_name_H-M   'P 1'
#
loop_
_entity.id
_entity.type
_entity.pdbx_description
1 polymer ?
#
loop_
_entity_poly.entity_id
_entity_poly.type
_entity_poly.pdbx_seq_one_letter_code
_entity_poly.pdbx_strand_id
1 'polypeptide(L)'
;MSKAGKRRMCPAVGREITSAECGENRNSRYSCPADCPFNPFAPANYSTLLEVESEVDSKTMGRMLDEAKDRGVVERTVQQALSKDSPLHLHAFVAWQVFFKRDDAGVTCAQRWERDGFPGLKNDQRVLLRAKMQTHIAFLEVRRVLDRERTEVVDLFEVEPRLFMVHDRSLAAMAVRFAPLVTWLYRLPHFWRMAGVAVFTPEMGQFEPVEVVTEIVRHLGGPTTIPEMRLWLAENMVRFDDALAATGEARRRKMFENMDAEYGKALYELRAPYAECRNVLDGLPDVEEEDLASDELAEGFSEHRVWLEDDSDPVLGLPEGSKAVLGSVLLGQSLWRLEAMGKARLARFRERFEAALGARVKFAGERRDDLASQLKSRTAAADSPLVVPRLVEEAGPVRFLSSRLEAPQPGQSQAEFEADLAAAQLRAFADMPVPALEDKTPRDAAKDPALRPKLIRLMKARVRAHDEENLRTGRTDDINWLLRELGLNEIDVEPPPPRAPQDLQADEEEVVPRRTSRPVKAAPLSAALTLEQAGARLDEAVERFPSGEAAMTEMVASGCTLIDDLYEITEGLLDDKAFGLVSFFVVRAAFALVSANTPFPEIDYCRLEDGVRTEVMGLRDVAITRGMEVFMRFVTGGRQPALTQLVAAEMLEAVEALPKAARPDPTHLVIMVAVLKAAVDEVDRAIQQ
;
A
#
# COMPACT_ATOMS: atom_id res chain seq x y z
N MET A 1 -17.90 54.85 -9.24
CA MET A 1 -18.92 54.35 -8.30
C MET A 1 -18.23 53.52 -7.22
N SER A 2 -18.24 53.99 -5.97
CA SER A 2 -17.50 53.39 -4.85
C SER A 2 -18.09 52.03 -4.47
N LYS A 3 -17.24 50.99 -4.39
CA LYS A 3 -17.57 49.72 -3.73
C LYS A 3 -17.87 50.00 -2.26
N ALA A 4 -19.13 50.24 -1.91
CA ALA A 4 -19.56 50.23 -0.52
C ALA A 4 -19.18 48.87 0.07
N GLY A 5 -18.20 48.84 0.97
CA GLY A 5 -17.72 47.60 1.55
C GLY A 5 -18.87 46.91 2.25
N LYS A 6 -19.21 45.68 1.82
CA LYS A 6 -20.27 44.85 2.42
C LYS A 6 -20.08 44.87 3.94
N ARG A 7 -21.05 45.43 4.66
CA ARG A 7 -21.12 45.36 6.12
C ARG A 7 -21.69 44.00 6.51
N ARG A 8 -21.21 43.46 7.61
CA ARG A 8 -21.61 42.15 8.14
C ARG A 8 -21.73 42.20 9.65
N MET A 9 -22.72 41.51 10.18
CA MET A 9 -22.85 41.33 11.63
C MET A 9 -21.71 40.42 12.12
N CYS A 10 -20.87 40.92 13.02
CA CYS A 10 -19.76 40.15 13.56
C CYS A 10 -20.17 39.50 14.89
N PRO A 11 -20.18 38.16 14.98
CA PRO A 11 -20.57 37.47 16.21
C PRO A 11 -19.56 37.68 17.35
N ALA A 12 -18.27 37.92 17.03
CA ALA A 12 -17.22 38.10 18.03
C ALA A 12 -17.31 39.44 18.80
N VAL A 13 -17.87 40.48 18.18
CA VAL A 13 -17.96 41.83 18.79
C VAL A 13 -19.40 42.33 18.92
N GLY A 14 -20.40 41.56 18.46
CA GLY A 14 -21.82 41.88 18.61
C GLY A 14 -22.30 43.12 17.84
N ARG A 15 -21.61 43.53 16.78
CA ARG A 15 -21.98 44.70 15.96
C ARG A 15 -21.65 44.51 14.48
N GLU A 16 -22.24 45.37 13.64
CA GLU A 16 -21.86 45.46 12.24
C GLU A 16 -20.43 45.99 12.06
N ILE A 17 -19.66 45.31 11.22
CA ILE A 17 -18.31 45.69 10.83
C ILE A 17 -18.15 45.59 9.32
N THR A 18 -17.17 46.30 8.77
CA THR A 18 -16.84 46.19 7.34
C THR A 18 -16.11 44.89 7.04
N SER A 19 -16.11 44.45 5.77
CA SER A 19 -15.29 43.32 5.37
C SER A 19 -13.80 43.51 5.66
N ALA A 20 -13.28 44.72 5.46
CA ALA A 20 -11.89 45.07 5.73
C ALA A 20 -11.55 44.95 7.22
N GLU A 21 -12.39 45.51 8.09
CA GLU A 21 -12.21 45.43 9.54
C GLU A 21 -12.21 43.97 10.04
N CYS A 22 -13.11 43.14 9.53
CA CYS A 22 -13.12 41.72 9.85
C CYS A 22 -11.83 41.01 9.38
N GLY A 23 -11.39 41.26 8.14
CA GLY A 23 -10.17 40.67 7.61
C GLY A 23 -8.91 41.09 8.36
N GLU A 24 -8.87 42.31 8.90
CA GLU A 24 -7.72 42.81 9.65
C GLU A 24 -7.65 42.26 11.09
N ASN A 25 -8.79 41.95 11.71
CA ASN A 25 -8.87 41.68 13.15
C ASN A 25 -9.32 40.26 13.53
N ARG A 26 -9.89 39.47 12.60
CA ARG A 26 -10.39 38.12 12.91
C ARG A 26 -9.25 37.21 13.42
N ASN A 27 -9.50 36.52 14.53
CA ASN A 27 -8.57 35.63 15.24
C ASN A 27 -7.25 36.25 15.74
N SER A 28 -6.98 37.52 15.44
CA SER A 28 -5.82 38.25 15.95
C SER A 28 -6.22 39.17 17.10
N ARG A 29 -7.27 39.97 16.92
CA ARG A 29 -7.86 40.82 17.97
C ARG A 29 -9.27 40.41 18.36
N TYR A 30 -9.99 39.74 17.45
CA TYR A 30 -11.33 39.24 17.69
C TYR A 30 -11.27 37.73 17.96
N SER A 31 -11.82 37.29 19.11
CA SER A 31 -12.02 35.88 19.43
C SER A 31 -13.19 35.33 18.62
N CYS A 32 -12.93 34.97 17.37
CA CYS A 32 -13.98 34.50 16.46
C CYS A 32 -14.52 33.13 16.92
N PRO A 33 -15.84 32.97 17.07
CA PRO A 33 -16.43 31.69 17.45
C PRO A 33 -16.33 30.65 16.32
N ALA A 34 -16.53 29.38 16.68
CA ALA A 34 -16.40 28.23 15.77
C ALA A 34 -17.49 28.20 14.68
N ASP A 35 -18.62 28.86 14.90
CA ASP A 35 -19.76 28.95 13.98
C ASP A 35 -19.70 30.19 13.07
N CYS A 36 -18.66 31.03 13.20
CA CYS A 36 -18.53 32.25 12.41
C CYS A 36 -18.34 31.92 10.92
N PRO A 37 -19.26 32.33 10.02
CA PRO A 37 -19.19 32.00 8.59
C PRO A 37 -18.04 32.70 7.86
N PHE A 38 -17.38 33.66 8.52
CA PHE A 38 -16.26 34.42 7.97
C PHE A 38 -14.92 34.08 8.62
N ASN A 39 -14.89 33.12 9.55
CA ASN A 39 -13.66 32.69 10.22
C ASN A 39 -13.01 31.57 9.39
N PRO A 40 -11.84 31.76 8.76
CA PRO A 40 -11.18 30.69 8.00
C PRO A 40 -10.75 29.51 8.88
N PHE A 41 -10.62 29.70 10.20
CA PHE A 41 -10.26 28.64 11.16
C PHE A 41 -11.48 28.03 11.86
N ALA A 42 -12.70 28.32 11.40
CA ALA A 42 -13.90 27.61 11.82
C ALA A 42 -13.96 26.23 11.15
N PRO A 43 -14.43 25.17 11.84
CA PRO A 43 -14.56 23.83 11.25
C PRO A 43 -15.32 23.82 9.91
N ALA A 44 -16.40 24.60 9.80
CA ALA A 44 -17.21 24.69 8.58
C ALA A 44 -16.49 25.32 7.37
N ASN A 45 -15.36 25.99 7.59
CA ASN A 45 -14.58 26.68 6.56
C ASN A 45 -13.24 25.99 6.27
N TYR A 46 -13.14 24.67 6.50
CA TYR A 46 -11.91 23.90 6.36
C TYR A 46 -11.24 24.05 4.98
N SER A 47 -12.00 24.09 3.88
CA SER A 47 -11.41 24.32 2.54
C SER A 47 -10.72 25.68 2.42
N THR A 48 -11.26 26.73 3.04
CA THR A 48 -10.61 28.06 3.08
C THR A 48 -9.35 28.04 3.95
N LEU A 49 -9.31 27.25 5.03
CA LEU A 49 -8.08 27.02 5.79
C LEU A 49 -6.98 26.44 4.89
N LEU A 50 -7.29 25.43 4.07
CA LEU A 50 -6.31 24.80 3.18
C LEU A 50 -5.72 25.80 2.16
N GLU A 51 -6.54 26.72 1.64
CA GLU A 51 -6.05 27.81 0.77
C GLU A 51 -5.06 28.72 1.50
N VAL A 52 -5.40 29.13 2.73
CA VAL A 52 -4.51 29.95 3.56
C VAL A 52 -3.23 29.21 3.92
N GLU A 53 -3.32 27.91 4.23
CA GLU A 53 -2.19 27.05 4.55
C GLU A 53 -1.25 26.89 3.35
N SER A 54 -1.77 26.63 2.15
CA SER A 54 -0.99 26.57 0.92
C SER A 54 -0.24 27.88 0.64
N GLU A 55 -0.90 29.04 0.80
CA GLU A 55 -0.23 30.33 0.65
C GLU A 55 0.85 30.55 1.72
N VAL A 56 0.63 30.12 2.97
CA VAL A 56 1.61 30.23 4.06
C VAL A 56 2.81 29.32 3.81
N ASP A 57 2.58 28.07 3.41
CA ASP A 57 3.64 27.08 3.21
C ASP A 57 4.54 27.48 2.03
N SER A 58 3.95 27.96 0.93
CA SER A 58 4.70 28.51 -0.20
C SER A 58 5.59 29.69 0.21
N LYS A 59 5.05 30.66 0.96
CA LYS A 59 5.83 31.82 1.42
C LYS A 59 6.87 31.45 2.47
N THR A 60 6.59 30.45 3.30
CA THR A 60 7.52 29.94 4.31
C THR A 60 8.71 29.27 3.66
N MET A 61 8.50 28.47 2.61
CA MET A 61 9.57 27.90 1.81
C MET A 61 10.39 28.98 1.11
N GLY A 62 9.75 30.00 0.54
CA GLY A 62 10.45 31.16 -0.04
C GLY A 62 11.32 31.89 1.00
N ARG A 63 10.78 32.16 2.19
CA ARG A 63 11.52 32.82 3.27
C ARG A 63 12.71 31.98 3.75
N MET A 64 12.53 30.66 3.88
CA MET A 64 13.61 29.74 4.24
C MET A 64 14.77 29.78 3.22
N LEU A 65 14.45 29.82 1.92
CA LEU A 65 15.44 29.91 0.85
C LEU A 65 16.17 31.26 0.84
N ASP A 66 15.46 32.36 1.09
CA ASP A 66 16.04 33.71 1.13
C ASP A 66 16.96 33.92 2.33
N GLU A 67 16.69 33.27 3.46
CA GLU A 67 17.54 33.33 4.67
C GLU A 67 18.66 32.29 4.71
N ALA A 68 18.70 31.35 3.75
CA ALA A 68 19.70 30.29 3.74
C ALA A 68 21.12 30.87 3.54
N LYS A 69 22.04 30.52 4.46
CA LYS A 69 23.47 30.89 4.33
C LYS A 69 24.08 30.39 3.02
N ASP A 70 23.67 29.19 2.59
CA ASP A 70 23.99 28.61 1.29
C ASP A 70 22.70 28.18 0.60
N ARG A 71 22.15 29.08 -0.21
CA ARG A 71 20.91 28.85 -0.97
C ARG A 71 21.03 27.65 -1.90
N GLY A 72 22.16 27.47 -2.57
CA GLY A 72 22.35 26.39 -3.54
C GLY A 72 22.35 25.01 -2.89
N VAL A 73 22.87 24.89 -1.67
CA VAL A 73 22.76 23.64 -0.89
C VAL A 73 21.31 23.36 -0.50
N VAL A 74 20.60 24.35 0.04
CA VAL A 74 19.19 24.16 0.46
C VAL A 74 18.29 23.82 -0.72
N GLU A 75 18.45 24.48 -1.88
CA GLU A 75 17.71 24.17 -3.09
C GLU A 75 17.97 22.74 -3.57
N ARG A 76 19.23 22.29 -3.56
CA ARG A 76 19.55 20.88 -3.89
C ARG A 76 18.91 19.89 -2.93
N THR A 77 18.91 20.17 -1.63
CA THR A 77 18.26 19.30 -0.64
C THR A 77 16.75 19.25 -0.84
N VAL A 78 16.10 20.38 -1.15
CA VAL A 78 14.67 20.41 -1.48
C VAL A 78 14.38 19.59 -2.74
N GLN A 79 15.19 19.72 -3.79
CA GLN A 79 15.03 18.93 -5.01
C GLN A 79 15.24 17.43 -4.77
N GLN A 80 16.22 17.06 -3.95
CA GLN A 80 16.44 15.66 -3.54
C GLN A 80 15.27 15.11 -2.72
N ALA A 81 14.66 15.93 -1.86
CA ALA A 81 13.48 15.52 -1.10
C ALA A 81 12.23 15.40 -1.98
N LEU A 82 12.11 16.22 -3.02
CA LEU A 82 11.04 16.14 -4.03
C LEU A 82 11.20 14.95 -4.97
N SER A 83 12.44 14.52 -5.23
CA SER A 83 12.71 13.34 -6.07
C SER A 83 12.57 12.01 -5.32
N LYS A 84 12.12 12.03 -4.06
CA LYS A 84 11.77 10.85 -3.30
C LYS A 84 10.25 10.70 -3.39
N ASP A 85 9.77 9.50 -3.64
CA ASP A 85 8.33 9.17 -3.69
C ASP A 85 7.67 9.17 -2.29
N SER A 86 8.07 10.11 -1.43
CA SER A 86 7.64 10.21 -0.06
C SER A 86 7.49 11.68 0.35
N PRO A 87 6.25 12.20 0.50
CA PRO A 87 6.01 13.56 0.94
C PRO A 87 6.54 13.86 2.36
N LEU A 88 6.89 12.83 3.13
CA LEU A 88 7.52 12.95 4.44
C LEU A 88 8.86 13.68 4.37
N HIS A 89 9.69 13.42 3.35
CA HIS A 89 11.05 13.96 3.26
C HIS A 89 11.05 15.49 3.16
N LEU A 90 10.26 16.03 2.24
CA LEU A 90 10.14 17.47 2.05
C LEU A 90 9.55 18.12 3.30
N HIS A 91 8.48 17.53 3.85
CA HIS A 91 7.83 18.08 5.03
C HIS A 91 8.77 18.12 6.24
N ALA A 92 9.43 17.01 6.55
CA ALA A 92 10.37 16.91 7.68
C ALA A 92 11.49 17.96 7.56
N PHE A 93 12.06 18.10 6.36
CA PHE A 93 13.10 19.09 6.11
C PHE A 93 12.61 20.53 6.34
N VAL A 94 11.50 20.92 5.71
CA VAL A 94 10.95 22.28 5.84
C VAL A 94 10.51 22.56 7.27
N ALA A 95 9.81 21.63 7.91
CA ALA A 95 9.36 21.78 9.29
C ALA A 95 10.56 22.01 10.23
N TRP A 96 11.61 21.21 10.10
CA TRP A 96 12.84 21.35 10.88
C TRP A 96 13.47 22.74 10.69
N GLN A 97 13.77 23.16 9.45
CA GLN A 97 14.44 24.44 9.21
C GLN A 97 13.61 25.65 9.70
N VAL A 98 12.29 25.57 9.58
CA VAL A 98 11.41 26.70 9.83
C VAL A 98 11.03 26.82 11.30
N PHE A 99 10.60 25.71 11.92
CA PHE A 99 9.91 25.72 13.20
C PHE A 99 10.74 25.19 14.38
N PHE A 100 11.80 24.41 14.12
CA PHE A 100 12.55 23.73 15.19
C PHE A 100 14.01 24.19 15.29
N LYS A 101 14.71 24.27 14.16
CA LYS A 101 16.12 24.63 14.10
C LYS A 101 16.31 26.07 14.57
N ARG A 102 17.12 26.22 15.62
CA ARG A 102 17.49 27.51 16.19
C ARG A 102 18.84 27.96 15.66
N ASP A 103 18.98 29.26 15.45
CA ASP A 103 20.26 29.90 15.13
C ASP A 103 21.11 30.14 16.39
N ASP A 104 22.25 30.80 16.21
CA ASP A 104 23.19 31.17 17.28
C ASP A 104 22.55 32.12 18.32
N ALA A 105 21.46 32.81 17.97
CA ALA A 105 20.67 33.65 18.88
C ALA A 105 19.52 32.88 19.56
N GLY A 106 19.44 31.56 19.36
CA GLY A 106 18.45 30.69 19.97
C GLY A 106 17.05 30.83 19.38
N VAL A 107 16.90 31.40 18.17
CA VAL A 107 15.60 31.61 17.52
C VAL A 107 15.45 30.88 16.19
N THR A 108 14.22 30.52 15.86
CA THR A 108 13.87 29.82 14.61
C THR A 108 13.62 30.80 13.47
N CYS A 109 13.59 30.29 12.23
CA CYS A 109 13.25 31.09 11.05
C CYS A 109 11.89 31.79 11.19
N ALA A 110 10.87 31.06 11.64
CA ALA A 110 9.54 31.64 11.84
C ALA A 110 9.52 32.71 12.94
N GLN A 111 10.29 32.54 14.02
CA GLN A 111 10.42 33.55 15.08
C GLN A 111 11.14 34.81 14.62
N ARG A 112 12.16 34.70 13.76
CA ARG A 112 12.78 35.88 13.13
C ARG A 112 11.77 36.62 12.24
N TRP A 113 11.02 35.88 11.44
CA TRP A 113 9.99 36.47 10.60
C TRP A 113 8.89 37.17 11.41
N GLU A 114 8.53 36.64 12.59
CA GLU A 114 7.63 37.32 13.53
C GLU A 114 8.24 38.63 14.06
N ARG A 115 9.51 38.62 14.46
CA ARG A 115 10.21 39.83 14.95
C ARG A 115 10.27 40.94 13.90
N ASP A 116 10.38 40.57 12.63
CA ASP A 116 10.32 41.51 11.50
C ASP A 116 8.89 42.04 11.23
N GLY A 117 7.89 41.57 11.96
CA GLY A 117 6.49 41.96 11.81
C GLY A 117 5.74 41.22 10.70
N PHE A 118 6.24 40.05 10.29
CA PHE A 118 5.70 39.22 9.20
C PHE A 118 5.52 39.96 7.86
N PRO A 119 6.56 40.59 7.31
CA PRO A 119 6.49 41.22 5.98
C PRO A 119 5.95 40.24 4.93
N GLY A 120 4.99 40.71 4.13
CA GLY A 120 4.36 39.93 3.05
C GLY A 120 3.19 39.03 3.46
N LEU A 121 2.83 38.96 4.75
CA LEU A 121 1.71 38.14 5.24
C LEU A 121 0.46 38.98 5.57
N LYS A 122 -0.69 38.52 5.08
CA LYS A 122 -2.02 39.01 5.46
C LYS A 122 -2.38 38.55 6.89
N ASN A 123 -3.41 39.14 7.50
CA ASN A 123 -3.80 38.80 8.87
C ASN A 123 -3.98 37.29 9.12
N ASP A 124 -4.77 36.59 8.31
CA ASP A 124 -5.02 35.16 8.53
C ASP A 124 -3.75 34.33 8.39
N GLN A 125 -2.89 34.68 7.43
CA GLN A 125 -1.58 34.05 7.24
C GLN A 125 -0.68 34.25 8.47
N ARG A 126 -0.71 35.45 9.09
CA ARG A 126 0.03 35.72 10.33
C ARG A 126 -0.52 34.91 11.51
N VAL A 127 -1.85 34.79 11.62
CA VAL A 127 -2.48 33.97 12.66
C VAL A 127 -2.11 32.51 12.49
N LEU A 128 -2.19 31.98 11.26
CA LEU A 128 -1.83 30.60 10.97
C LEU A 128 -0.34 30.33 11.22
N LEU A 129 0.55 31.21 10.77
CA LEU A 129 1.99 31.03 11.00
C LEU A 129 2.31 31.03 12.50
N ARG A 130 1.69 31.89 13.31
CA ARG A 130 1.82 31.84 14.78
C ARG A 130 1.33 30.54 15.39
N ALA A 131 0.27 29.95 14.85
CA ALA A 131 -0.18 28.62 15.27
C ALA A 131 0.87 27.55 14.89
N LYS A 132 1.37 27.55 13.66
CA LYS A 132 2.42 26.62 13.19
C LYS A 132 3.75 26.81 13.93
N MET A 133 4.03 27.98 14.51
CA MET A 133 5.18 28.19 15.41
C MET A 133 5.09 27.40 16.72
N GLN A 134 3.92 26.86 17.07
CA GLN A 134 3.70 25.99 18.24
C GLN A 134 3.74 24.49 17.87
N THR A 135 4.14 24.17 16.63
CA THR A 135 4.22 22.80 16.15
C THR A 135 5.17 21.99 17.03
N HIS A 136 4.76 20.77 17.37
CA HIS A 136 5.58 19.79 18.08
C HIS A 136 5.28 18.39 17.56
N ILE A 137 6.18 17.45 17.82
CA ILE A 137 5.93 16.03 17.56
C ILE A 137 4.95 15.49 18.60
N ALA A 138 3.91 14.82 18.15
CA ALA A 138 2.97 14.07 18.97
C ALA A 138 2.95 12.61 18.52
N PHE A 139 2.67 11.71 19.45
CA PHE A 139 2.48 10.29 19.13
C PHE A 139 1.02 9.93 19.38
N LEU A 140 0.21 9.93 18.34
CA LEU A 140 -1.23 9.87 18.45
C LEU A 140 -1.72 8.42 18.39
N GLU A 141 -2.74 8.10 19.19
CA GLU A 141 -3.59 6.92 18.95
C GLU A 141 -4.98 7.40 18.52
N VAL A 142 -5.44 6.93 17.36
CA VAL A 142 -6.79 7.21 16.88
C VAL A 142 -7.81 6.52 17.80
N ARG A 143 -8.74 7.27 18.37
CA ARG A 143 -9.82 6.72 19.19
C ARG A 143 -11.08 6.52 18.37
N ARG A 144 -11.45 7.53 17.58
CA ARG A 144 -12.66 7.50 16.73
C ARG A 144 -12.42 8.25 15.44
N VAL A 145 -13.01 7.75 14.35
CA VAL A 145 -13.15 8.48 13.09
C VAL A 145 -14.59 8.98 13.05
N LEU A 146 -14.78 10.30 13.12
CA LEU A 146 -16.12 10.89 13.26
C LEU A 146 -16.79 11.12 11.91
N ASP A 147 -16.00 11.58 10.93
CA ASP A 147 -16.43 11.83 9.55
C ASP A 147 -15.21 11.93 8.62
N ARG A 148 -15.42 12.43 7.40
CA ARG A 148 -14.38 12.58 6.36
C ARG A 148 -13.31 13.62 6.68
N GLU A 149 -13.43 14.38 7.76
CA GLU A 149 -12.48 15.44 8.12
C GLU A 149 -12.02 15.38 9.57
N ARG A 150 -12.75 14.71 10.46
CA ARG A 150 -12.54 14.79 11.90
C ARG A 150 -12.22 13.43 12.51
N THR A 151 -11.12 13.42 13.26
CA THR A 151 -10.69 12.27 14.07
C THR A 151 -10.54 12.69 15.53
N GLU A 152 -10.95 11.81 16.44
CA GLU A 152 -10.70 11.97 17.87
C GLU A 152 -9.50 11.11 18.24
N VAL A 153 -8.51 11.71 18.90
CA VAL A 153 -7.22 11.08 19.19
C VAL A 153 -6.80 11.34 20.64
N VAL A 154 -5.81 10.60 21.10
CA VAL A 154 -5.03 10.93 22.31
C VAL A 154 -3.55 10.98 21.97
N ASP A 155 -2.76 11.75 22.72
CA ASP A 155 -1.30 11.73 22.62
C ASP A 155 -0.72 10.73 23.63
N LEU A 156 -0.13 9.64 23.13
CA LEU A 156 0.51 8.57 23.89
C LEU A 156 1.81 9.00 24.57
N PHE A 157 2.37 10.16 24.21
CA PHE A 157 3.49 10.76 24.95
C PHE A 157 3.04 11.55 26.19
N GLU A 158 1.74 11.73 26.41
CA GLU A 158 1.24 12.33 27.65
C GLU A 158 1.08 11.28 28.75
N VAL A 159 1.44 11.64 29.98
CA VAL A 159 1.30 10.75 31.15
C VAL A 159 -0.18 10.43 31.41
N GLU A 160 -1.05 11.41 31.17
CA GLU A 160 -2.51 11.27 31.23
C GLU A 160 -3.09 11.68 29.88
N PRO A 161 -3.20 10.74 28.92
CA PRO A 161 -3.68 11.04 27.58
C PRO A 161 -5.11 11.58 27.61
N ARG A 162 -5.31 12.80 27.08
CA ARG A 162 -6.63 13.44 26.97
C ARG A 162 -7.14 13.37 25.53
N LEU A 163 -8.45 13.16 25.39
CA LEU A 163 -9.11 13.22 24.08
C LEU A 163 -9.08 14.63 23.53
N PHE A 164 -8.75 14.76 22.25
CA PHE A 164 -8.93 15.98 21.49
C PHE A 164 -9.22 15.68 20.03
N MET A 165 -9.77 16.68 19.33
CA MET A 165 -10.18 16.56 17.93
C MET A 165 -9.09 17.10 17.00
N VAL A 166 -8.71 16.26 16.04
CA VAL A 166 -7.88 16.63 14.89
C VAL A 166 -8.81 16.79 13.67
N HIS A 167 -8.71 17.95 13.02
CA HIS A 167 -9.42 18.24 11.78
C HIS A 167 -8.42 18.12 10.63
N ASP A 168 -8.43 16.98 9.95
CA ASP A 168 -7.59 16.64 8.80
C ASP A 168 -8.31 15.63 7.88
N ARG A 169 -8.54 16.03 6.62
CA ARG A 169 -9.18 15.16 5.61
C ARG A 169 -8.33 13.95 5.21
N SER A 170 -7.01 14.12 5.09
CA SER A 170 -6.08 13.06 4.70
C SER A 170 -5.96 12.01 5.78
N LEU A 171 -5.79 12.44 7.05
CA LEU A 171 -5.81 11.54 8.19
C LEU A 171 -7.16 10.84 8.32
N ALA A 172 -8.28 11.56 8.25
CA ALA A 172 -9.61 10.96 8.37
C ALA A 172 -9.90 9.94 7.25
N ALA A 173 -9.34 10.14 6.06
CA ALA A 173 -9.46 9.19 4.96
C ALA A 173 -8.78 7.85 5.28
N MET A 174 -7.57 7.87 5.84
CA MET A 174 -6.76 6.66 6.08
C MET A 174 -6.82 6.11 7.51
N ALA A 175 -7.34 6.86 8.48
CA ALA A 175 -7.33 6.49 9.88
C ALA A 175 -8.29 5.32 10.17
N VAL A 176 -7.84 4.41 11.03
CA VAL A 176 -8.62 3.32 11.60
C VAL A 176 -8.56 3.40 13.12
N ARG A 177 -9.51 2.80 13.83
CA ARG A 177 -9.51 2.86 15.29
C ARG A 177 -8.25 2.21 15.85
N PHE A 178 -7.71 2.83 16.88
CA PHE A 178 -6.51 2.44 17.63
C PHE A 178 -5.19 2.42 16.84
N ALA A 179 -5.16 2.97 15.62
CA ALA A 179 -3.91 3.16 14.90
C ALA A 179 -2.97 4.14 15.64
N PRO A 180 -1.73 3.71 15.98
CA PRO A 180 -0.70 4.59 16.51
C PRO A 180 0.08 5.26 15.37
N LEU A 181 0.31 6.57 15.47
CA LEU A 181 1.03 7.35 14.44
C LEU A 181 1.82 8.51 15.04
N VAL A 182 3.03 8.74 14.54
CA VAL A 182 3.87 9.88 14.91
C VAL A 182 3.68 11.00 13.88
N THR A 183 3.43 12.24 14.34
CA THR A 183 3.20 13.36 13.44
C THR A 183 3.53 14.72 14.06
N TRP A 184 3.54 15.77 13.23
CA TRP A 184 3.62 17.17 13.65
C TRP A 184 2.23 17.72 13.92
N LEU A 185 2.03 18.29 15.11
CA LEU A 185 0.73 18.76 15.56
C LEU A 185 0.81 20.23 15.99
N TYR A 186 -0.18 21.03 15.60
CA TYR A 186 -0.32 22.41 16.06
C TYR A 186 -1.79 22.77 16.33
N ARG A 187 -1.99 23.73 17.22
CA ARG A 187 -3.32 24.11 17.71
C ARG A 187 -3.87 25.32 16.95
N LEU A 188 -5.06 25.17 16.38
CA LEU A 188 -5.90 26.27 15.90
C LEU A 188 -6.96 26.63 16.96
N PRO A 189 -7.66 27.78 16.82
CA PRO A 189 -8.59 28.24 17.84
C PRO A 189 -9.64 27.22 18.28
N HIS A 190 -10.11 26.36 17.37
CA HIS A 190 -11.25 25.46 17.59
C HIS A 190 -10.92 23.97 17.49
N PHE A 191 -9.73 23.61 17.00
CA PHE A 191 -9.32 22.21 16.77
C PHE A 191 -7.80 22.10 16.62
N TRP A 192 -7.29 20.88 16.62
CA TRP A 192 -5.90 20.58 16.29
C TRP A 192 -5.76 20.24 14.81
N ARG A 193 -4.62 20.62 14.22
CA ARG A 193 -4.31 20.40 12.81
C ARG A 193 -3.00 19.63 12.74
N MET A 194 -2.97 18.63 11.87
CA MET A 194 -1.76 17.91 11.51
C MET A 194 -0.98 18.74 10.49
N ALA A 195 0.33 18.86 10.67
CA ALA A 195 1.21 19.43 9.66
C ALA A 195 1.86 18.29 8.86
N GLY A 196 1.65 18.29 7.54
CA GLY A 196 2.28 17.33 6.65
C GLY A 196 1.72 15.93 6.75
N VAL A 197 2.61 14.94 6.93
CA VAL A 197 2.33 13.51 6.82
C VAL A 197 2.58 12.83 8.17
N ALA A 198 1.89 11.73 8.42
CA ALA A 198 2.07 10.90 9.61
C ALA A 198 2.85 9.62 9.30
N VAL A 199 3.65 9.17 10.26
CA VAL A 199 4.32 7.87 10.23
C VAL A 199 3.53 6.89 11.09
N PHE A 200 2.89 5.90 10.46
CA PHE A 200 2.13 4.87 11.17
C PHE A 200 3.06 3.86 11.80
N THR A 201 2.79 3.51 13.06
CA THR A 201 3.56 2.46 13.75
C THR A 201 2.86 1.11 13.50
N PRO A 202 3.50 0.15 12.80
CA PRO A 202 2.95 -1.19 12.62
C PRO A 202 2.84 -1.92 13.97
N GLU A 203 1.99 -2.94 14.01
CA GLU A 203 1.92 -3.84 15.15
C GLU A 203 3.20 -4.67 15.23
N MET A 204 3.87 -4.63 16.39
CA MET A 204 5.13 -5.34 16.62
C MET A 204 4.94 -6.48 17.65
N GLY A 205 3.83 -7.20 17.54
CA GLY A 205 3.48 -8.31 18.44
C GLY A 205 3.28 -7.87 19.89
N GLN A 206 4.22 -8.21 20.77
CA GLN A 206 4.05 -7.98 22.21
C GLN A 206 4.51 -6.62 22.72
N PHE A 207 5.16 -5.81 21.87
CA PHE A 207 5.65 -4.48 22.25
C PHE A 207 4.53 -3.45 22.26
N GLU A 208 4.52 -2.58 23.27
CA GLU A 208 3.62 -1.43 23.28
C GLU A 208 4.06 -0.40 22.22
N PRO A 209 3.14 0.37 21.60
CA PRO A 209 3.51 1.37 20.60
C PRO A 209 4.56 2.37 21.09
N VAL A 210 4.48 2.82 22.36
CA VAL A 210 5.45 3.75 22.97
C VAL A 210 6.82 3.08 23.13
N GLU A 211 6.84 1.78 23.43
CA GLU A 211 8.07 1.00 23.54
C GLU A 211 8.74 0.87 22.17
N VAL A 212 7.97 0.59 21.11
CA VAL A 212 8.49 0.53 19.73
C VAL A 212 9.19 1.84 19.35
N VAL A 213 8.52 2.98 19.55
CA VAL A 213 9.09 4.30 19.24
C VAL A 213 10.34 4.56 20.08
N THR A 214 10.28 4.29 21.39
CA THR A 214 11.40 4.51 22.30
C THR A 214 12.62 3.66 21.94
N GLU A 215 12.42 2.40 21.57
CA GLU A 215 13.50 1.48 21.20
C GLU A 215 14.16 1.88 19.88
N ILE A 216 13.38 2.34 18.89
CA ILE A 216 13.94 2.88 17.63
C ILE A 216 14.75 4.14 17.91
N VAL A 217 14.21 5.10 18.66
CA VAL A 217 14.94 6.33 19.02
C VAL A 217 16.24 5.99 19.75
N ARG A 218 16.19 5.09 20.74
CA ARG A 218 17.35 4.63 21.51
C ARG A 218 18.40 4.00 20.61
N HIS A 219 18.00 3.12 19.69
CA HIS A 219 18.90 2.46 18.72
C HIS A 219 19.60 3.46 17.80
N LEU A 220 18.88 4.51 17.39
CA LEU A 220 19.42 5.56 16.53
C LEU A 220 20.30 6.58 17.26
N GLY A 221 20.50 6.41 18.58
CA GLY A 221 21.32 7.26 19.44
C GLY A 221 20.59 8.48 20.00
N GLY A 222 19.25 8.46 19.98
CA GLY A 222 18.40 9.53 20.52
C GLY A 222 18.17 9.43 22.04
N PRO A 223 17.50 10.45 22.62
CA PRO A 223 17.23 10.53 24.04
C PRO A 223 16.05 9.65 24.46
N THR A 224 15.94 9.37 25.77
CA THR A 224 14.87 8.53 26.34
C THR A 224 13.81 9.33 27.11
N THR A 225 14.03 10.63 27.35
CA THR A 225 12.99 11.49 27.94
C THR A 225 12.05 12.01 26.86
N ILE A 226 10.74 12.03 27.11
CA ILE A 226 9.72 12.43 26.13
C ILE A 226 9.98 13.85 25.56
N PRO A 227 10.27 14.89 26.36
CA PRO A 227 10.49 16.23 25.81
C PRO A 227 11.68 16.31 24.84
N GLU A 228 12.80 15.66 25.17
CA GLU A 228 13.99 15.62 24.32
C GLU A 228 13.74 14.73 23.09
N MET A 229 13.00 13.64 23.25
CA MET A 229 12.62 12.73 22.17
C MET A 229 11.74 13.41 21.13
N ARG A 230 10.75 14.22 21.55
CA ARG A 230 9.92 15.01 20.61
C ARG A 230 10.77 15.94 19.75
N LEU A 231 11.77 16.60 20.33
CA LEU A 231 12.68 17.47 19.58
C LEU A 231 13.60 16.66 18.66
N TRP A 232 14.14 15.54 19.14
CA TRP A 232 14.99 14.65 18.35
C TRP A 232 14.25 14.06 17.15
N LEU A 233 12.99 13.63 17.33
CA LEU A 233 12.12 13.13 16.27
C LEU A 233 11.81 14.23 15.24
N ALA A 234 11.67 15.49 15.65
CA ALA A 234 11.45 16.60 14.71
C ALA A 234 12.63 16.77 13.73
N GLU A 235 13.85 16.45 14.15
CA GLU A 235 15.05 16.48 13.29
C GLU A 235 15.24 15.17 12.51
N ASN A 236 14.91 14.03 13.12
CA ASN A 236 15.28 12.70 12.63
C ASN A 236 14.09 11.87 12.10
N MET A 237 12.94 12.48 11.80
CA MET A 237 11.71 11.75 11.44
C MET A 237 11.92 10.78 10.27
N VAL A 238 12.62 11.20 9.21
CA VAL A 238 12.91 10.34 8.05
C VAL A 238 13.75 9.13 8.47
N ARG A 239 14.80 9.36 9.25
CA ARG A 239 15.67 8.28 9.74
C ARG A 239 14.95 7.34 10.70
N PHE A 240 13.98 7.87 11.46
CA PHE A 240 13.10 7.08 12.31
C PHE A 240 12.17 6.19 11.47
N ASP A 241 11.55 6.74 10.42
CA ASP A 241 10.69 6.01 9.49
C ASP A 241 11.46 4.90 8.74
N ASP A 242 12.64 5.22 8.20
CA ASP A 242 13.52 4.24 7.54
C ASP A 242 13.89 3.08 8.49
N ALA A 243 14.14 3.38 9.76
CA ALA A 243 14.45 2.36 10.76
C ALA A 243 13.24 1.53 11.17
N LEU A 244 12.06 2.14 11.22
CA LEU A 244 10.80 1.46 11.46
C LEU A 244 10.51 0.47 10.32
N ALA A 245 10.59 0.92 9.07
CA ALA A 245 10.41 0.10 7.87
C ALA A 245 11.44 -1.03 7.80
N ALA A 246 12.73 -0.73 7.96
CA ALA A 246 13.80 -1.74 7.96
C ALA A 246 13.60 -2.79 9.07
N THR A 247 13.17 -2.38 10.26
CA THR A 247 12.88 -3.28 11.37
C THR A 247 11.66 -4.15 11.10
N GLY A 248 10.59 -3.56 10.54
CA GLY A 248 9.39 -4.30 10.10
C GLY A 248 9.75 -5.38 9.07
N GLU A 249 10.55 -5.03 8.07
CA GLU A 249 11.01 -5.98 7.05
C GLU A 249 11.89 -7.08 7.64
N ALA A 250 12.86 -6.73 8.49
CA ALA A 250 13.69 -7.71 9.17
C ALA A 250 12.86 -8.66 10.05
N ARG A 251 11.81 -8.14 10.70
CA ARG A 251 10.87 -8.95 11.49
C ARG A 251 10.06 -9.89 10.60
N ARG A 252 9.44 -9.41 9.51
CA ARG A 252 8.73 -10.24 8.52
C ARG A 252 9.62 -11.36 7.99
N ARG A 253 10.84 -11.03 7.59
CA ARG A 253 11.83 -12.02 7.14
C ARG A 253 12.13 -13.08 8.21
N LYS A 254 12.32 -12.69 9.47
CA LYS A 254 12.57 -13.67 10.55
C LYS A 254 11.33 -14.54 10.81
N MET A 255 10.13 -14.00 10.68
CA MET A 255 8.88 -14.78 10.73
C MET A 255 8.86 -15.84 9.62
N PHE A 256 9.26 -15.47 8.40
CA PHE A 256 9.40 -16.41 7.28
C PHE A 256 10.56 -17.41 7.43
N GLU A 257 11.67 -17.03 8.04
CA GLU A 257 12.79 -17.95 8.33
C GLU A 257 12.40 -19.03 9.35
N ASN A 258 11.51 -18.70 10.28
CA ASN A 258 10.96 -19.63 11.27
C ASN A 258 9.71 -20.37 10.75
N MET A 259 9.28 -20.10 9.53
CA MET A 259 8.11 -20.71 8.91
C MET A 259 8.48 -22.07 8.32
N ASP A 260 7.69 -23.11 8.60
CA ASP A 260 7.79 -24.41 7.92
C ASP A 260 7.16 -24.32 6.52
N ALA A 261 7.80 -23.57 5.63
CA ALA A 261 7.35 -23.27 4.27
C ALA A 261 7.94 -24.24 3.23
N GLU A 262 8.02 -25.53 3.57
CA GLU A 262 8.45 -26.56 2.62
C GLU A 262 7.22 -27.20 1.98
N TYR A 263 7.14 -27.20 0.65
CA TYR A 263 6.18 -28.03 -0.05
C TYR A 263 6.83 -29.37 -0.40
N GLY A 264 6.29 -30.44 0.18
CA GLY A 264 6.85 -31.77 0.09
C GLY A 264 6.06 -32.67 -0.86
N LYS A 265 6.78 -33.44 -1.68
CA LYS A 265 6.23 -34.50 -2.53
C LYS A 265 6.91 -35.82 -2.23
N ALA A 266 6.18 -36.82 -1.75
CA ALA A 266 6.69 -38.16 -1.51
C ALA A 266 6.05 -39.17 -2.48
N LEU A 267 6.88 -39.98 -3.13
CA LEU A 267 6.47 -40.94 -4.15
C LEU A 267 6.52 -42.37 -3.61
N TYR A 268 5.50 -43.15 -3.93
CA TYR A 268 5.36 -44.55 -3.56
C TYR A 268 5.03 -45.41 -4.77
N GLU A 269 5.73 -46.52 -4.92
CA GLU A 269 5.42 -47.59 -5.87
C GLU A 269 4.43 -48.58 -5.25
N LEU A 270 3.43 -48.99 -6.03
CA LEU A 270 2.51 -50.05 -5.62
C LEU A 270 3.18 -51.44 -5.70
N ARG A 271 3.04 -52.21 -4.63
CA ARG A 271 3.48 -53.62 -4.50
C ARG A 271 2.30 -54.60 -4.46
N ALA A 272 1.08 -54.09 -4.35
CA ALA A 272 -0.17 -54.82 -4.48
C ALA A 272 -1.02 -54.21 -5.61
N PRO A 273 -2.07 -54.90 -6.10
CA PRO A 273 -2.94 -54.37 -7.15
C PRO A 273 -3.56 -53.02 -6.75
N TYR A 274 -3.72 -52.12 -7.73
CA TYR A 274 -4.28 -50.79 -7.54
C TYR A 274 -5.59 -50.81 -6.74
N ALA A 275 -6.53 -51.67 -7.15
CA ALA A 275 -7.83 -51.78 -6.48
C ALA A 275 -7.73 -52.22 -5.01
N GLU A 276 -6.76 -53.06 -4.66
CA GLU A 276 -6.54 -53.47 -3.26
C GLU A 276 -6.03 -52.29 -2.43
N CYS A 277 -5.06 -51.53 -2.96
CA CYS A 277 -4.51 -50.36 -2.27
C CYS A 277 -5.57 -49.26 -2.14
N ARG A 278 -6.36 -49.02 -3.19
CA ARG A 278 -7.45 -48.03 -3.20
C ARG A 278 -8.51 -48.34 -2.16
N ASN A 279 -8.95 -49.60 -2.08
CA ASN A 279 -9.94 -50.03 -1.09
C ASN A 279 -9.48 -49.82 0.36
N VAL A 280 -8.17 -49.84 0.63
CA VAL A 280 -7.66 -49.50 1.97
C VAL A 280 -7.90 -48.02 2.27
N LEU A 281 -7.60 -47.12 1.32
CA LEU A 281 -7.87 -45.69 1.49
C LEU A 281 -9.37 -45.39 1.58
N ASP A 282 -10.18 -46.01 0.72
CA ASP A 282 -11.65 -45.84 0.71
C ASP A 282 -12.29 -46.30 2.03
N GLY A 283 -11.61 -47.16 2.80
CA GLY A 283 -12.04 -47.64 4.12
C GLY A 283 -11.64 -46.74 5.29
N LEU A 284 -10.86 -45.69 5.08
CA LEU A 284 -10.43 -44.76 6.12
C LEU A 284 -11.42 -43.59 6.25
N PRO A 285 -11.93 -43.29 7.46
CA PRO A 285 -12.93 -42.25 7.66
C PRO A 285 -12.38 -40.82 7.42
N ASP A 286 -11.05 -40.65 7.50
CA ASP A 286 -10.39 -39.35 7.38
C ASP A 286 -9.85 -39.10 5.97
N VAL A 287 -10.21 -39.94 5.00
CA VAL A 287 -9.79 -39.81 3.60
C VAL A 287 -11.01 -39.56 2.74
N GLU A 288 -10.99 -38.45 2.01
CA GLU A 288 -12.10 -38.02 1.15
C GLU A 288 -11.67 -37.92 -0.31
N GLU A 289 -12.62 -38.07 -1.23
CA GLU A 289 -12.39 -37.82 -2.66
C GLU A 289 -12.26 -36.33 -2.96
N GLU A 290 -11.44 -36.02 -3.96
CA GLU A 290 -11.32 -34.68 -4.54
C GLU A 290 -11.19 -34.77 -6.05
N ASP A 291 -11.61 -33.70 -6.73
CA ASP A 291 -11.42 -33.58 -8.16
C ASP A 291 -9.93 -33.42 -8.48
N LEU A 292 -9.51 -34.07 -9.55
CA LEU A 292 -8.19 -33.88 -10.12
C LEU A 292 -8.12 -32.57 -10.89
N ALA A 293 -7.04 -31.82 -10.69
CA ALA A 293 -6.73 -30.70 -11.54
C ALA A 293 -6.28 -31.16 -12.94
N SER A 294 -6.41 -30.26 -13.94
CA SER A 294 -6.10 -30.59 -15.34
C SER A 294 -4.63 -30.92 -15.58
N ASP A 295 -3.71 -30.33 -14.81
CA ASP A 295 -2.28 -30.63 -14.83
C ASP A 295 -1.97 -31.98 -14.19
N GLU A 296 -2.65 -32.36 -13.10
CA GLU A 296 -2.50 -33.67 -12.45
C GLU A 296 -2.95 -34.82 -13.35
N LEU A 297 -4.05 -34.61 -14.10
CA LEU A 297 -4.48 -35.54 -15.15
C LEU A 297 -3.43 -35.67 -16.26
N ALA A 298 -2.83 -34.56 -16.70
CA ALA A 298 -1.78 -34.57 -17.71
C ALA A 298 -0.50 -35.28 -17.24
N GLU A 299 -0.22 -35.27 -15.93
CA GLU A 299 0.87 -36.02 -15.30
C GLU A 299 0.59 -37.54 -15.17
N GLY A 300 -0.65 -37.99 -15.45
CA GLY A 300 -1.03 -39.40 -15.50
C GLY A 300 -1.65 -39.94 -14.22
N PHE A 301 -2.09 -39.08 -13.30
CA PHE A 301 -2.90 -39.48 -12.14
C PHE A 301 -4.36 -39.69 -12.54
N SER A 302 -5.00 -40.69 -11.93
CA SER A 302 -6.39 -41.06 -12.23
C SER A 302 -7.38 -40.70 -11.15
N GLU A 303 -6.93 -40.57 -9.90
CA GLU A 303 -7.79 -40.15 -8.79
C GLU A 303 -7.01 -39.24 -7.82
N HIS A 304 -7.72 -38.35 -7.11
CA HIS A 304 -7.19 -37.50 -6.05
C HIS A 304 -7.96 -37.75 -4.75
N ARG A 305 -7.23 -37.78 -3.63
CA ARG A 305 -7.76 -37.91 -2.28
C ARG A 305 -7.16 -36.85 -1.36
N VAL A 306 -7.92 -36.40 -0.39
CA VAL A 306 -7.44 -35.53 0.69
C VAL A 306 -7.50 -36.29 2.00
N TRP A 307 -6.44 -36.18 2.79
CA TRP A 307 -6.35 -36.75 4.12
C TRP A 307 -6.55 -35.67 5.16
N LEU A 308 -7.55 -35.85 6.02
CA LEU A 308 -7.96 -34.91 7.05
C LEU A 308 -7.20 -35.19 8.36
N GLU A 309 -6.94 -34.13 9.12
CA GLU A 309 -6.32 -34.23 10.44
C GLU A 309 -7.40 -34.50 11.50
N ASP A 310 -7.14 -35.42 12.44
CA ASP A 310 -8.02 -35.62 13.59
C ASP A 310 -8.08 -34.34 14.45
N ASP A 311 -9.27 -34.04 14.99
CA ASP A 311 -9.67 -32.92 15.89
C ASP A 311 -8.76 -32.61 17.12
N SER A 312 -7.59 -33.23 17.21
CA SER A 312 -6.69 -33.19 18.37
C SER A 312 -5.88 -31.90 18.55
N ASP A 313 -5.76 -31.06 17.51
CA ASP A 313 -5.16 -29.73 17.64
C ASP A 313 -6.25 -28.71 17.24
N PRO A 314 -6.85 -27.96 18.19
CA PRO A 314 -7.81 -26.91 17.85
C PRO A 314 -7.08 -25.89 16.99
N VAL A 315 -7.30 -26.00 15.68
CA VAL A 315 -6.69 -25.10 14.71
C VAL A 315 -7.32 -23.72 14.92
N LEU A 316 -6.48 -22.77 15.33
CA LEU A 316 -6.85 -21.36 15.48
C LEU A 316 -7.59 -20.88 14.23
N GLY A 317 -8.85 -20.49 14.40
CA GLY A 317 -9.61 -19.78 13.36
C GLY A 317 -10.20 -20.65 12.25
N LEU A 318 -10.54 -21.92 12.50
CA LEU A 318 -11.45 -22.65 11.60
C LEU A 318 -12.90 -22.58 12.10
N PRO A 319 -13.90 -22.32 11.22
CA PRO A 319 -15.31 -22.42 11.57
C PRO A 319 -15.68 -23.81 12.07
N GLU A 320 -16.75 -23.91 12.89
CA GLU A 320 -17.33 -25.20 13.25
C GLU A 320 -17.65 -26.04 12.00
N GLY A 321 -17.18 -27.29 11.97
CA GLY A 321 -17.34 -28.21 10.84
C GLY A 321 -16.20 -28.20 9.81
N SER A 322 -15.30 -27.21 9.86
CA SER A 322 -14.10 -27.20 9.01
C SER A 322 -13.06 -28.17 9.56
N LYS A 323 -12.50 -29.01 8.67
CA LYS A 323 -11.45 -29.97 9.03
C LYS A 323 -10.11 -29.51 8.45
N ALA A 324 -9.07 -29.57 9.28
CA ALA A 324 -7.72 -29.32 8.84
C ALA A 324 -7.26 -30.44 7.90
N VAL A 325 -6.50 -30.07 6.87
CA VAL A 325 -5.96 -31.00 5.88
C VAL A 325 -4.54 -31.36 6.25
N LEU A 326 -4.28 -32.66 6.41
CA LEU A 326 -2.95 -33.21 6.62
C LEU A 326 -2.14 -33.22 5.32
N GLY A 327 -2.78 -33.50 4.19
CA GLY A 327 -2.18 -33.49 2.86
C GLY A 327 -3.04 -34.21 1.81
N SER A 328 -2.52 -34.27 0.59
CA SER A 328 -3.19 -34.83 -0.58
C SER A 328 -2.50 -36.11 -1.06
N VAL A 329 -3.27 -37.07 -1.56
CA VAL A 329 -2.79 -38.31 -2.20
C VAL A 329 -3.28 -38.34 -3.64
N LEU A 330 -2.36 -38.31 -4.60
CA LEU A 330 -2.64 -38.50 -6.03
C LEU A 330 -2.37 -39.96 -6.40
N LEU A 331 -3.37 -40.63 -6.97
CA LEU A 331 -3.37 -42.06 -7.24
C LEU A 331 -3.15 -42.30 -8.74
N GLY A 332 -1.98 -42.84 -9.09
CA GLY A 332 -1.69 -43.40 -10.41
C GLY A 332 -1.77 -44.93 -10.40
N GLN A 333 -1.80 -45.55 -11.59
CA GLN A 333 -1.94 -47.00 -11.72
C GLN A 333 -0.77 -47.80 -11.09
N SER A 334 0.42 -47.23 -11.05
CA SER A 334 1.63 -47.87 -10.50
C SER A 334 2.37 -47.02 -9.47
N LEU A 335 2.08 -45.71 -9.43
CA LEU A 335 2.81 -44.73 -8.63
C LEU A 335 1.83 -43.77 -7.97
N TRP A 336 1.94 -43.64 -6.65
CA TRP A 336 1.14 -42.75 -5.83
C TRP A 336 2.01 -41.63 -5.27
N ARG A 337 1.44 -40.42 -5.15
CA ARG A 337 2.16 -39.23 -4.70
C ARG A 337 1.44 -38.59 -3.53
N LEU A 338 2.17 -38.40 -2.42
CA LEU A 338 1.73 -37.60 -1.29
C LEU A 338 2.24 -36.17 -1.46
N GLU A 339 1.38 -35.20 -1.19
CA GLU A 339 1.71 -33.78 -1.21
C GLU A 339 1.26 -33.12 0.10
N ALA A 340 2.14 -32.34 0.74
CA ALA A 340 1.79 -31.60 1.96
C ALA A 340 2.62 -30.32 2.12
N MET A 341 2.02 -29.32 2.76
CA MET A 341 2.69 -28.07 3.15
C MET A 341 3.23 -28.18 4.58
N GLY A 342 4.54 -28.07 4.70
CA GLY A 342 5.33 -28.20 5.92
C GLY A 342 6.05 -29.54 6.02
N LYS A 343 7.34 -29.51 6.36
CA LYS A 343 8.19 -30.65 6.61
C LYS A 343 7.65 -31.55 7.72
N ALA A 344 7.23 -30.96 8.84
CA ALA A 344 6.70 -31.72 9.96
C ALA A 344 5.36 -32.39 9.59
N ARG A 345 4.54 -31.67 8.83
CA ARG A 345 3.24 -32.18 8.35
C ARG A 345 3.43 -33.33 7.35
N LEU A 346 4.31 -33.19 6.36
CA LEU A 346 4.62 -34.26 5.41
C LEU A 346 5.15 -35.52 6.11
N ALA A 347 6.03 -35.37 7.10
CA ALA A 347 6.57 -36.51 7.84
C ALA A 347 5.46 -37.30 8.56
N ARG A 348 4.59 -36.61 9.30
CA ARG A 348 3.41 -37.21 9.93
C ARG A 348 2.46 -37.84 8.90
N PHE A 349 2.26 -37.18 7.76
CA PHE A 349 1.40 -37.69 6.70
C PHE A 349 1.92 -39.01 6.13
N ARG A 350 3.22 -39.08 5.86
CA ARG A 350 3.90 -40.30 5.43
C ARG A 350 3.77 -41.42 6.46
N GLU A 351 3.97 -41.13 7.75
CA GLU A 351 3.81 -42.12 8.81
C GLU A 351 2.39 -42.72 8.84
N ARG A 352 1.35 -41.88 8.73
CA ARG A 352 -0.05 -42.34 8.66
C ARG A 352 -0.31 -43.17 7.39
N PHE A 353 0.16 -42.71 6.24
CA PHE A 353 0.01 -43.41 4.96
C PHE A 353 0.71 -44.78 4.94
N GLU A 354 1.96 -44.84 5.40
CA GLU A 354 2.75 -46.06 5.48
C GLU A 354 2.18 -47.05 6.51
N ALA A 355 1.63 -46.55 7.63
CA ALA A 355 0.93 -47.39 8.60
C ALA A 355 -0.35 -48.02 8.02
N ALA A 356 -1.10 -47.28 7.21
CA ALA A 356 -2.34 -47.76 6.60
C ALA A 356 -2.07 -48.82 5.51
N LEU A 357 -1.14 -48.56 4.59
CA LEU A 357 -0.90 -49.45 3.44
C LEU A 357 0.14 -50.53 3.71
N GLY A 358 1.06 -50.31 4.66
CA GLY A 358 2.09 -51.26 5.06
C GLY A 358 2.91 -51.79 3.88
N ALA A 359 3.03 -53.11 3.76
CA ALA A 359 3.82 -53.76 2.71
C ALA A 359 3.26 -53.61 1.29
N ARG A 360 2.09 -52.98 1.11
CA ARG A 360 1.45 -52.76 -0.21
C ARG A 360 2.08 -51.63 -1.00
N VAL A 361 2.85 -50.77 -0.35
CA VAL A 361 3.55 -49.65 -0.97
C VAL A 361 5.03 -49.72 -0.65
N LYS A 362 5.86 -49.18 -1.55
CA LYS A 362 7.29 -49.01 -1.32
C LYS A 362 7.66 -47.57 -1.60
N PHE A 363 8.29 -46.92 -0.63
CA PHE A 363 8.83 -45.58 -0.82
C PHE A 363 9.85 -45.55 -1.98
N ALA A 364 9.65 -44.64 -2.92
CA ALA A 364 10.44 -44.52 -4.14
C ALA A 364 11.33 -43.28 -4.14
N GLY A 365 10.88 -42.18 -3.53
CA GLY A 365 11.65 -40.96 -3.42
C GLY A 365 10.85 -39.82 -2.81
N GLU A 366 11.55 -38.74 -2.46
CA GLU A 366 10.95 -37.54 -1.91
C GLU A 366 11.64 -36.31 -2.46
N ARG A 367 10.86 -35.29 -2.80
CA ARG A 367 11.31 -33.97 -3.19
C ARG A 367 10.73 -32.95 -2.21
N ARG A 368 11.53 -31.96 -1.84
CA ARG A 368 11.09 -30.82 -1.04
C ARG A 368 11.46 -29.55 -1.76
N ASP A 369 10.49 -28.69 -1.93
CA ASP A 369 10.67 -27.35 -2.48
C ASP A 369 10.60 -26.36 -1.31
N ASP A 370 11.72 -25.71 -1.01
CA ASP A 370 11.80 -24.67 0.02
C ASP A 370 11.23 -23.36 -0.54
N LEU A 371 9.97 -23.09 -0.22
CA LEU A 371 9.27 -21.88 -0.66
C LEU A 371 9.78 -20.65 0.10
N ALA A 372 10.24 -20.80 1.35
CA ALA A 372 10.85 -19.70 2.10
C ALA A 372 12.11 -19.18 1.40
N SER A 373 12.93 -20.07 0.81
CA SER A 373 14.09 -19.68 0.02
C SER A 373 13.74 -18.96 -1.28
N GLN A 374 12.59 -19.26 -1.91
CA GLN A 374 12.11 -18.51 -3.07
C GLN A 374 11.61 -17.12 -2.68
N LEU A 375 10.88 -17.01 -1.56
CA LEU A 375 10.44 -15.73 -1.00
C LEU A 375 11.62 -14.84 -0.59
N LYS A 376 12.67 -15.41 0.02
CA LYS A 376 13.92 -14.71 0.38
C LYS A 376 14.62 -14.07 -0.82
N SER A 377 14.48 -14.64 -2.02
CA SER A 377 15.16 -14.13 -3.22
C SER A 377 14.58 -12.81 -3.74
N ARG A 378 13.38 -12.43 -3.28
CA ARG A 378 12.69 -11.17 -3.65
C ARG A 378 12.96 -10.01 -2.69
N THR A 379 13.51 -10.28 -1.51
CA THR A 379 13.78 -9.25 -0.50
C THR A 379 15.27 -8.85 -0.52
N ALA A 380 15.56 -7.55 -0.67
CA ALA A 380 16.94 -7.05 -0.69
C ALA A 380 17.68 -7.29 0.66
N ALA A 381 19.02 -7.42 0.57
CA ALA A 381 19.91 -7.89 1.64
C ALA A 381 19.81 -7.14 2.98
N ALA A 382 19.98 -7.88 4.06
CA ALA A 382 19.32 -7.62 5.33
C ALA A 382 20.24 -7.31 6.52
N ASP A 383 21.33 -6.58 6.26
CA ASP A 383 22.21 -6.02 7.29
C ASP A 383 22.15 -4.49 7.26
N SER A 384 20.93 -3.94 7.31
CA SER A 384 20.78 -2.49 7.49
C SER A 384 21.13 -2.12 8.93
N PRO A 385 22.05 -1.17 9.17
CA PRO A 385 22.35 -0.69 10.52
C PRO A 385 21.15 -0.02 11.22
N LEU A 386 20.06 0.22 10.46
CA LEU A 386 18.81 0.78 10.98
C LEU A 386 17.91 -0.26 11.66
N VAL A 387 18.15 -1.56 11.46
CA VAL A 387 17.35 -2.62 12.09
C VAL A 387 17.58 -2.62 13.60
N VAL A 388 16.48 -2.57 14.37
CA VAL A 388 16.52 -2.61 15.83
C VAL A 388 16.45 -4.07 16.33
N PRO A 389 17.54 -4.64 16.88
CA PRO A 389 17.59 -6.08 17.18
C PRO A 389 16.51 -6.57 18.15
N ARG A 390 16.24 -5.81 19.23
CA ARG A 390 15.24 -6.14 20.25
C ARG A 390 13.85 -6.34 19.65
N LEU A 391 13.48 -5.54 18.65
CA LEU A 391 12.17 -5.60 18.02
C LEU A 391 12.05 -6.77 17.01
N VAL A 392 13.16 -7.43 16.67
CA VAL A 392 13.20 -8.59 15.76
C VAL A 392 13.36 -9.91 16.53
N GLU A 393 13.99 -9.90 17.70
CA GLU A 393 14.31 -11.11 18.47
C GLU A 393 13.10 -12.02 18.71
N GLU A 394 11.93 -11.44 18.97
CA GLU A 394 10.70 -12.14 19.38
C GLU A 394 9.65 -12.23 18.26
N ALA A 395 10.10 -12.38 17.01
CA ALA A 395 9.24 -12.68 15.88
C ALA A 395 8.61 -14.08 16.05
N GLY A 396 7.30 -14.15 16.27
CA GLY A 396 6.56 -15.40 16.43
C GLY A 396 6.57 -16.25 15.16
N PRO A 397 6.48 -17.59 15.26
CA PRO A 397 6.44 -18.47 14.10
C PRO A 397 5.12 -18.33 13.34
N VAL A 398 5.20 -18.27 12.00
CA VAL A 398 4.03 -18.40 11.12
C VAL A 398 3.76 -19.88 10.90
N ARG A 399 2.49 -20.29 11.01
CA ARG A 399 2.04 -21.67 10.76
C ARG A 399 1.11 -21.70 9.55
N PHE A 400 1.42 -22.54 8.56
CA PHE A 400 0.50 -22.80 7.46
C PHE A 400 -0.58 -23.77 7.88
N LEU A 401 -1.82 -23.40 7.59
CA LEU A 401 -2.98 -24.23 7.77
C LEU A 401 -3.67 -24.32 6.41
N SER A 402 -3.96 -25.55 5.98
CA SER A 402 -4.87 -25.81 4.88
C SER A 402 -6.11 -26.43 5.49
N SER A 403 -7.26 -25.92 5.10
CA SER A 403 -8.56 -26.36 5.62
C SER A 403 -9.54 -26.49 4.48
N ARG A 404 -10.42 -27.49 4.57
CA ARG A 404 -11.60 -27.53 3.71
C ARG A 404 -12.66 -26.59 4.26
N LEU A 405 -13.10 -25.69 3.40
CA LEU A 405 -14.28 -24.87 3.62
C LEU A 405 -15.42 -25.45 2.78
N GLU A 406 -16.64 -25.42 3.30
CA GLU A 406 -17.82 -25.72 2.48
C GLU A 406 -17.91 -24.72 1.34
N ALA A 407 -18.30 -25.17 0.15
CA ALA A 407 -18.46 -24.27 -0.99
C ALA A 407 -19.55 -23.20 -0.68
N PRO A 408 -19.43 -21.98 -1.24
CA PRO A 408 -20.46 -20.96 -1.12
C PRO A 408 -21.83 -21.52 -1.52
N GLN A 409 -22.87 -21.18 -0.76
CA GLN A 409 -24.22 -21.66 -1.09
C GLN A 409 -24.67 -21.08 -2.44
N PRO A 410 -25.52 -21.78 -3.22
CA PRO A 410 -26.02 -21.26 -4.49
C PRO A 410 -26.67 -19.88 -4.32
N GLY A 411 -26.08 -18.85 -4.96
CA GLY A 411 -26.54 -17.47 -4.89
C GLY A 411 -25.80 -16.57 -3.88
N GLN A 412 -24.90 -17.13 -3.06
CA GLN A 412 -23.99 -16.37 -2.21
C GLN A 412 -22.80 -15.89 -3.04
N SER A 413 -22.47 -14.61 -2.95
CA SER A 413 -21.25 -14.07 -3.56
C SER A 413 -20.02 -14.52 -2.77
N GLN A 414 -18.86 -14.57 -3.45
CA GLN A 414 -17.59 -14.91 -2.80
C GLN A 414 -17.28 -13.97 -1.61
N ALA A 415 -17.55 -12.68 -1.76
CA ALA A 415 -17.33 -11.68 -0.71
C ALA A 415 -18.27 -11.84 0.50
N GLU A 416 -19.49 -12.34 0.30
CA GLU A 416 -20.40 -12.68 1.41
C GLU A 416 -19.91 -13.93 2.14
N PHE A 417 -19.44 -14.93 1.39
CA PHE A 417 -18.90 -16.16 1.96
C PHE A 417 -17.65 -15.90 2.81
N GLU A 418 -16.70 -15.11 2.31
CA GLU A 418 -15.49 -14.70 3.05
C GLU A 418 -15.82 -13.90 4.32
N ALA A 419 -16.86 -13.07 4.27
CA ALA A 419 -17.30 -12.31 5.43
C ALA A 419 -17.94 -13.19 6.51
N ASP A 420 -18.77 -14.14 6.11
CA ASP A 420 -19.36 -15.12 7.03
C ASP A 420 -18.28 -15.97 7.69
N LEU A 421 -17.25 -16.34 6.91
CA LEU A 421 -16.06 -17.03 7.41
C LEU A 421 -15.32 -16.20 8.46
N ALA A 422 -14.96 -14.96 8.13
CA ALA A 422 -14.30 -14.04 9.06
C ALA A 422 -15.14 -13.82 10.34
N ALA A 423 -16.45 -13.66 10.22
CA ALA A 423 -17.34 -13.54 11.37
C ALA A 423 -17.35 -14.81 12.24
N ALA A 424 -17.34 -16.00 11.65
CA ALA A 424 -17.23 -17.26 12.37
C ALA A 424 -15.88 -17.37 13.12
N GLN A 425 -14.78 -16.98 12.48
CA GLN A 425 -13.45 -16.93 13.10
C GLN A 425 -13.40 -15.96 14.29
N LEU A 426 -14.05 -14.80 14.18
CA LEU A 426 -14.14 -13.84 15.27
C LEU A 426 -14.89 -14.43 16.48
N ARG A 427 -15.97 -15.20 16.26
CA ARG A 427 -16.72 -15.91 17.32
C ARG A 427 -15.88 -17.01 17.98
N ALA A 428 -15.26 -17.87 17.18
CA ALA A 428 -14.45 -18.97 17.68
C ALA A 428 -13.27 -18.47 18.55
N PHE A 429 -12.66 -17.36 18.14
CA PHE A 429 -11.57 -16.72 18.89
C PHE A 429 -11.91 -16.42 20.35
N ALA A 430 -13.17 -16.03 20.66
CA ALA A 430 -13.56 -15.69 22.03
C ALA A 430 -13.38 -16.85 23.02
N ASP A 431 -13.42 -18.08 22.51
CA ASP A 431 -13.38 -19.33 23.26
C ASP A 431 -12.07 -20.12 23.08
N MET A 432 -11.12 -19.60 22.28
CA MET A 432 -9.83 -20.23 22.02
C MET A 432 -8.74 -19.74 22.99
N PRO A 433 -7.87 -20.63 23.52
CA PRO A 433 -6.65 -20.24 24.22
C PRO A 433 -5.75 -19.34 23.36
N VAL A 434 -5.32 -18.22 23.92
CA VAL A 434 -4.40 -17.29 23.23
C VAL A 434 -3.07 -17.22 23.99
N PRO A 435 -1.92 -17.51 23.36
CA PRO A 435 -0.62 -17.45 24.02
C PRO A 435 -0.29 -16.09 24.65
N ALA A 436 -0.67 -15.00 23.98
CA ALA A 436 -0.50 -13.63 24.50
C ALA A 436 -1.31 -13.36 25.79
N LEU A 437 -2.28 -14.22 26.11
CA LEU A 437 -3.12 -14.18 27.31
C LEU A 437 -2.78 -15.32 28.28
N GLU A 438 -1.54 -15.83 28.24
CA GLU A 438 -1.07 -16.94 29.09
C GLU A 438 -1.91 -18.20 28.88
N ASP A 439 -2.23 -18.49 27.61
CA ASP A 439 -3.06 -19.60 27.15
C ASP A 439 -4.49 -19.62 27.73
N LYS A 440 -4.96 -18.48 28.25
CA LYS A 440 -6.38 -18.29 28.60
C LYS A 440 -7.19 -17.84 27.38
N THR A 441 -8.49 -18.11 27.43
CA THR A 441 -9.45 -17.58 26.45
C THR A 441 -9.66 -16.07 26.65
N PRO A 442 -10.05 -15.32 25.61
CA PRO A 442 -10.47 -13.93 25.76
C PRO A 442 -11.57 -13.74 26.81
N ARG A 443 -12.55 -14.65 26.90
CA ARG A 443 -13.61 -14.60 27.92
C ARG A 443 -13.07 -14.75 29.34
N ASP A 444 -12.08 -15.60 29.55
CA ASP A 444 -11.47 -15.81 30.87
C ASP A 444 -10.56 -14.63 31.23
N ALA A 445 -9.76 -14.16 30.27
CA ALA A 445 -8.91 -12.99 30.44
C ALA A 445 -9.72 -11.71 30.74
N ALA A 446 -10.93 -11.57 30.19
CA ALA A 446 -11.81 -10.44 30.45
C ALA A 446 -12.22 -10.31 31.93
N LYS A 447 -12.32 -11.45 32.63
CA LYS A 447 -12.69 -11.55 34.05
C LYS A 447 -11.49 -11.40 34.99
N ASP A 448 -10.27 -11.50 34.46
CA ASP A 448 -9.02 -11.43 35.21
C ASP A 448 -8.42 -10.01 35.14
N PRO A 449 -8.40 -9.25 36.26
CA PRO A 449 -7.85 -7.89 36.27
C PRO A 449 -6.39 -7.81 35.83
N ALA A 450 -5.59 -8.86 36.03
CA ALA A 450 -4.18 -8.88 35.63
C ALA A 450 -4.00 -9.06 34.12
N LEU A 451 -4.92 -9.77 33.45
CA LEU A 451 -4.88 -10.03 32.02
C LEU A 451 -5.71 -9.05 31.20
N ARG A 452 -6.65 -8.33 31.82
CA ARG A 452 -7.50 -7.33 31.15
C ARG A 452 -6.70 -6.31 30.33
N PRO A 453 -5.57 -5.74 30.78
CA PRO A 453 -4.77 -4.84 29.95
C PRO A 453 -4.20 -5.50 28.69
N LYS A 454 -3.71 -6.75 28.80
CA LYS A 454 -3.22 -7.53 27.66
C LYS A 454 -4.35 -7.84 26.67
N LEU A 455 -5.53 -8.18 27.18
CA LEU A 455 -6.72 -8.39 26.37
C LEU A 455 -7.16 -7.12 25.63
N ILE A 456 -7.19 -5.96 26.30
CA ILE A 456 -7.52 -4.67 25.68
C ILE A 456 -6.56 -4.39 24.52
N ARG A 457 -5.25 -4.59 24.71
CA ARG A 457 -4.26 -4.42 23.65
C ARG A 457 -4.51 -5.33 22.46
N LEU A 458 -4.70 -6.62 22.72
CA LEU A 458 -5.00 -7.62 21.69
C LEU A 458 -6.27 -7.25 20.91
N MET A 459 -7.31 -6.78 21.61
CA MET A 459 -8.57 -6.38 20.98
C MET A 459 -8.44 -5.07 20.20
N LYS A 460 -7.61 -4.12 20.63
CA LYS A 460 -7.30 -2.92 19.82
C LYS A 460 -6.65 -3.29 18.49
N ALA A 461 -5.65 -4.18 18.51
CA ALA A 461 -5.00 -4.69 17.30
C ALA A 461 -6.01 -5.36 16.37
N ARG A 462 -6.91 -6.18 16.91
CA ARG A 462 -7.93 -6.87 16.11
C ARG A 462 -8.98 -5.93 15.52
N VAL A 463 -9.40 -4.91 16.27
CA VAL A 463 -10.29 -3.86 15.78
C VAL A 463 -9.62 -3.05 14.67
N ARG A 464 -8.33 -2.74 14.83
CA ARG A 464 -7.53 -2.05 13.82
C ARG A 464 -7.48 -2.86 12.52
N ALA A 465 -7.08 -4.12 12.57
CA ALA A 465 -7.00 -4.99 11.39
C ALA A 465 -8.36 -5.13 10.68
N HIS A 466 -9.44 -5.26 11.46
CA HIS A 466 -10.81 -5.29 10.92
C HIS A 466 -11.21 -3.99 10.23
N ASP A 467 -10.87 -2.84 10.81
CA ASP A 467 -11.13 -1.52 10.22
C ASP A 467 -10.26 -1.26 8.97
N GLU A 468 -9.02 -1.76 8.94
CA GLU A 468 -8.12 -1.69 7.76
C GLU A 468 -8.70 -2.50 6.60
N GLU A 469 -9.22 -3.70 6.87
CA GLU A 469 -9.87 -4.54 5.87
C GLU A 469 -11.16 -3.90 5.33
N ASN A 470 -11.99 -3.33 6.21
CA ASN A 470 -13.16 -2.55 5.81
C ASN A 470 -12.78 -1.34 4.93
N LEU A 471 -11.68 -0.65 5.25
CA LEU A 471 -11.20 0.49 4.47
C LEU A 471 -10.71 0.07 3.08
N ARG A 472 -9.98 -1.04 3.00
CA ARG A 472 -9.47 -1.61 1.75
C ARG A 472 -10.61 -2.08 0.84
N THR A 473 -11.58 -2.80 1.39
CA THR A 473 -12.67 -3.43 0.62
C THR A 473 -13.91 -2.52 0.44
N GLY A 474 -14.00 -1.41 1.17
CA GLY A 474 -15.19 -0.56 1.23
C GLY A 474 -16.34 -1.17 2.05
N ARG A 475 -16.08 -2.23 2.81
CA ARG A 475 -17.06 -2.89 3.68
C ARG A 475 -17.33 -2.09 4.95
N THR A 476 -18.36 -2.50 5.69
CA THR A 476 -18.87 -1.79 6.87
C THR A 476 -19.18 -2.73 8.04
N ASP A 477 -18.49 -3.87 8.10
CA ASP A 477 -18.74 -4.88 9.12
C ASP A 477 -18.38 -4.35 10.52
N ASP A 478 -19.20 -4.63 11.54
CA ASP A 478 -18.97 -4.19 12.92
C ASP A 478 -18.37 -5.30 13.78
N ILE A 479 -17.18 -5.08 14.35
CA ILE A 479 -16.52 -5.98 15.30
C ILE A 479 -16.90 -5.69 16.77
N ASN A 480 -17.60 -4.58 17.07
CA ASN A 480 -17.85 -4.16 18.45
C ASN A 480 -18.73 -5.12 19.26
N TRP A 481 -19.49 -6.00 18.60
CA TRP A 481 -20.25 -7.04 19.31
C TRP A 481 -19.31 -7.88 20.20
N LEU A 482 -18.09 -8.17 19.74
CA LEU A 482 -17.10 -8.94 20.49
C LEU A 482 -16.57 -8.14 21.69
N LEU A 483 -16.36 -6.83 21.52
CA LEU A 483 -15.96 -5.94 22.62
C LEU A 483 -17.02 -5.89 23.72
N ARG A 484 -18.29 -5.77 23.32
CA ARG A 484 -19.44 -5.75 24.23
C ARG A 484 -19.60 -7.08 24.97
N GLU A 485 -19.43 -8.18 24.26
CA GLU A 485 -19.48 -9.53 24.84
C GLU A 485 -18.38 -9.78 25.86
N LEU A 486 -17.17 -9.30 25.59
CA LEU A 486 -16.03 -9.34 26.52
C LEU A 486 -16.11 -8.26 27.62
N GLY A 487 -17.13 -7.39 27.59
CA GLY A 487 -17.30 -6.31 28.55
C GLY A 487 -16.20 -5.25 28.52
N LEU A 488 -15.59 -5.01 27.35
CA LEU A 488 -14.48 -4.08 27.14
C LEU A 488 -14.98 -2.66 26.81
N ASN A 489 -15.75 -2.08 27.72
CA ASN A 489 -16.38 -0.76 27.57
C ASN A 489 -15.35 0.38 27.36
N GLU A 490 -14.09 0.18 27.75
CA GLU A 490 -12.99 1.13 27.59
C GLU A 490 -12.65 1.38 26.11
N ILE A 491 -12.98 0.43 25.24
CA ILE A 491 -12.67 0.46 23.81
C ILE A 491 -13.91 0.22 22.92
N ASP A 492 -15.11 0.08 23.49
CA ASP A 492 -16.37 0.08 22.71
C ASP A 492 -16.69 1.50 22.24
N VAL A 493 -16.13 1.84 21.08
CA VAL A 493 -16.33 3.12 20.40
C VAL A 493 -16.90 2.87 19.02
N GLU A 494 -17.79 3.75 18.57
CA GLU A 494 -18.48 3.61 17.28
C GLU A 494 -17.52 3.30 16.11
N PRO A 495 -17.90 2.39 15.20
CA PRO A 495 -17.08 2.07 14.03
C PRO A 495 -16.93 3.28 13.10
N PRO A 496 -15.86 3.32 12.29
CA PRO A 496 -15.68 4.39 11.31
C PRO A 496 -16.89 4.48 10.36
N PRO A 497 -17.22 5.69 9.88
CA PRO A 497 -18.28 5.84 8.89
C PRO A 497 -17.92 5.11 7.58
N PRO A 498 -18.91 4.70 6.77
CA PRO A 498 -18.68 4.06 5.48
C PRO A 498 -17.79 4.92 4.57
N ARG A 499 -16.79 4.29 3.97
CA ARG A 499 -15.82 4.92 3.07
C ARG A 499 -15.77 4.14 1.76
N ALA A 500 -15.40 4.82 0.68
CA ALA A 500 -15.11 4.15 -0.58
C ALA A 500 -13.89 3.23 -0.39
N PRO A 501 -13.82 2.10 -1.10
CA PRO A 501 -12.61 1.28 -1.14
C PRO A 501 -11.40 2.18 -1.46
N GLN A 502 -10.32 1.98 -0.73
CA GLN A 502 -9.05 2.59 -1.09
C GLN A 502 -8.28 1.62 -1.96
N ASP A 503 -7.87 2.08 -3.14
CA ASP A 503 -6.74 1.49 -3.88
C ASP A 503 -5.47 1.82 -3.08
N LEU A 504 -5.30 1.13 -1.95
CA LEU A 504 -3.99 1.02 -1.35
C LEU A 504 -3.15 0.28 -2.39
N GLN A 505 -2.14 0.94 -2.96
CA GLN A 505 -1.17 0.30 -3.85
C GLN A 505 -0.84 -1.09 -3.29
N ALA A 506 -1.06 -2.09 -4.13
CA ALA A 506 -1.08 -3.50 -3.77
C ALA A 506 0.34 -4.00 -3.41
N ASP A 507 0.84 -3.66 -2.23
CA ASP A 507 2.08 -4.26 -1.73
C ASP A 507 1.87 -5.64 -1.09
N GLU A 508 0.61 -6.10 -0.94
CA GLU A 508 0.30 -7.43 -0.40
C GLU A 508 -0.90 -8.08 -1.10
N GLU A 509 -0.95 -8.09 -2.44
CA GLU A 509 -1.61 -9.24 -3.08
C GLU A 509 -0.70 -10.45 -2.87
N GLU A 510 -1.07 -11.29 -1.90
CA GLU A 510 -0.58 -12.64 -1.75
C GLU A 510 -0.96 -13.42 -3.03
N VAL A 511 -0.14 -13.28 -4.07
CA VAL A 511 -0.23 -14.12 -5.26
C VAL A 511 0.15 -15.52 -4.80
N VAL A 512 -0.85 -16.31 -4.44
CA VAL A 512 -0.75 -17.77 -4.47
C VAL A 512 -0.12 -18.09 -5.83
N PRO A 513 1.06 -18.73 -5.91
CA PRO A 513 1.71 -18.93 -7.18
C PRO A 513 0.82 -19.85 -8.01
N ARG A 514 0.03 -19.27 -8.91
CA ARG A 514 -0.54 -20.01 -10.04
C ARG A 514 0.65 -20.54 -10.80
N ARG A 515 0.83 -21.86 -10.72
CA ARG A 515 1.71 -22.60 -11.62
C ARG A 515 1.29 -22.27 -13.05
N THR A 516 1.99 -21.35 -13.68
CA THR A 516 2.15 -21.39 -15.12
C THR A 516 3.56 -21.89 -15.36
N SER A 517 3.65 -23.04 -16.04
CA SER A 517 4.88 -23.49 -16.66
C SER A 517 5.52 -22.30 -17.38
N ARG A 518 6.77 -21.97 -17.05
CA ARG A 518 7.55 -20.91 -17.74
C ARG A 518 7.28 -20.99 -19.25
N PRO A 519 6.60 -20.00 -19.86
CA PRO A 519 6.34 -20.04 -21.29
C PRO A 519 7.64 -19.74 -22.05
N VAL A 520 7.68 -20.19 -23.30
CA VAL A 520 8.82 -19.97 -24.20
C VAL A 520 8.99 -18.47 -24.42
N LYS A 521 10.16 -17.95 -24.06
CA LYS A 521 10.57 -16.55 -24.24
C LYS A 521 10.43 -16.15 -25.71
N ALA A 522 9.88 -14.97 -25.98
CA ALA A 522 9.78 -14.44 -27.34
C ALA A 522 11.17 -14.42 -28.00
N ALA A 523 11.26 -14.85 -29.26
CA ALA A 523 12.52 -14.80 -29.99
C ALA A 523 12.90 -13.33 -30.24
N PRO A 524 14.12 -12.89 -29.89
CA PRO A 524 14.49 -11.50 -30.03
C PRO A 524 14.48 -11.05 -31.49
N LEU A 525 14.05 -9.82 -31.73
CA LEU A 525 14.20 -9.18 -33.04
C LEU A 525 15.69 -9.05 -33.35
N SER A 526 16.13 -9.66 -34.46
CA SER A 526 17.54 -9.65 -34.87
C SER A 526 18.06 -8.26 -35.31
N ALA A 527 17.16 -7.31 -35.60
CA ALA A 527 17.45 -5.93 -35.97
C ALA A 527 16.21 -5.04 -35.80
N ALA A 528 16.40 -3.72 -35.87
CA ALA A 528 15.29 -2.76 -35.95
C ALA A 528 14.44 -3.00 -37.21
N LEU A 529 13.12 -2.88 -37.08
CA LEU A 529 12.19 -3.09 -38.18
C LEU A 529 12.39 -2.05 -39.28
N THR A 530 12.28 -2.47 -40.55
CA THR A 530 12.10 -1.53 -41.66
C THR A 530 10.67 -0.97 -41.64
N LEU A 531 10.41 0.13 -42.37
CA LEU A 531 9.05 0.69 -42.49
C LEU A 531 8.04 -0.33 -43.04
N GLU A 532 8.45 -1.15 -44.01
CA GLU A 532 7.60 -2.20 -44.57
C GLU A 532 7.29 -3.30 -43.55
N GLN A 533 8.29 -3.72 -42.75
CA GLN A 533 8.09 -4.71 -41.69
C GLN A 533 7.24 -4.19 -40.55
N ALA A 534 7.47 -2.94 -40.12
CA ALA A 534 6.70 -2.30 -39.07
C ALA A 534 5.23 -2.13 -39.49
N GLY A 535 4.97 -1.71 -40.74
CA GLY A 535 3.62 -1.63 -41.30
C GLY A 535 2.92 -2.99 -41.31
N ALA A 536 3.55 -4.03 -41.87
CA ALA A 536 2.96 -5.36 -41.94
C ALA A 536 2.63 -5.94 -40.54
N ARG A 537 3.46 -5.67 -39.54
CA ARG A 537 3.22 -6.13 -38.17
C ARG A 537 2.15 -5.32 -37.43
N LEU A 538 2.02 -4.02 -37.73
CA LEU A 538 0.92 -3.21 -37.21
C LEU A 538 -0.42 -3.67 -37.79
N ASP A 539 -0.45 -4.02 -39.09
CA ASP A 539 -1.63 -4.58 -39.73
C ASP A 539 -2.01 -5.93 -39.10
N GLU A 540 -1.03 -6.82 -38.89
CA GLU A 540 -1.25 -8.09 -38.19
C GLU A 540 -1.79 -7.88 -36.76
N ALA A 541 -1.25 -6.91 -36.01
CA ALA A 541 -1.73 -6.59 -34.67
C ALA A 541 -3.19 -6.09 -34.68
N VAL A 542 -3.58 -5.31 -35.69
CA VAL A 542 -4.97 -4.84 -35.87
C VAL A 542 -5.90 -5.99 -36.28
N GLU A 543 -5.47 -6.87 -37.17
CA GLU A 543 -6.26 -8.04 -37.59
C GLU A 543 -6.45 -9.04 -36.45
N ARG A 544 -5.45 -9.17 -35.57
CA ARG A 544 -5.48 -10.10 -34.43
C ARG A 544 -6.51 -9.74 -33.38
N PHE A 545 -6.73 -8.44 -33.13
CA PHE A 545 -7.63 -7.99 -32.07
C PHE A 545 -8.81 -7.18 -32.64
N PRO A 546 -10.04 -7.69 -32.54
CA PRO A 546 -11.22 -7.04 -33.11
C PRO A 546 -11.58 -5.70 -32.43
N SER A 547 -11.00 -5.42 -31.26
CA SER A 547 -11.16 -4.16 -30.52
C SER A 547 -9.94 -3.88 -29.64
N GLY A 548 -9.76 -2.62 -29.23
CA GLY A 548 -8.73 -2.24 -28.25
C GLY A 548 -8.93 -2.93 -26.90
N GLU A 549 -10.18 -3.19 -26.50
CA GLU A 549 -10.52 -3.94 -25.28
C GLU A 549 -10.03 -5.39 -25.33
N ALA A 550 -10.14 -6.06 -26.48
CA ALA A 550 -9.62 -7.42 -26.66
C ALA A 550 -8.09 -7.45 -26.57
N ALA A 551 -7.42 -6.43 -27.11
CA ALA A 551 -5.96 -6.31 -27.02
C ALA A 551 -5.50 -6.05 -25.58
N MET A 552 -6.20 -5.18 -24.84
CA MET A 552 -5.95 -4.92 -23.42
C MET A 552 -6.17 -6.18 -22.56
N THR A 553 -7.25 -6.92 -22.80
CA THR A 553 -7.55 -8.16 -22.09
C THR A 553 -6.44 -9.20 -22.27
N GLU A 554 -5.89 -9.33 -23.48
CA GLU A 554 -4.76 -10.22 -23.76
C GLU A 554 -3.47 -9.76 -23.04
N MET A 555 -3.19 -8.45 -22.98
CA MET A 555 -2.03 -7.93 -22.23
C MET A 555 -2.13 -8.27 -20.74
N VAL A 556 -3.30 -8.06 -20.13
CA VAL A 556 -3.54 -8.41 -18.72
C VAL A 556 -3.42 -9.92 -18.51
N ALA A 557 -4.02 -10.73 -19.39
CA ALA A 557 -3.93 -12.19 -19.32
C ALA A 557 -2.48 -12.71 -19.44
N SER A 558 -1.61 -11.96 -20.11
CA SER A 558 -0.18 -12.28 -20.24
C SER A 558 0.68 -11.82 -19.04
N GLY A 559 0.09 -11.10 -18.08
CA GLY A 559 0.81 -10.52 -16.94
C GLY A 559 1.62 -9.27 -17.28
N CYS A 560 1.29 -8.58 -18.38
CA CYS A 560 1.97 -7.36 -18.81
C CYS A 560 1.48 -6.15 -18.02
N THR A 561 2.39 -5.46 -17.31
CA THR A 561 2.10 -4.26 -16.51
C THR A 561 2.21 -2.95 -17.29
N LEU A 562 2.63 -2.99 -18.56
CA LEU A 562 3.02 -1.81 -19.35
C LEU A 562 2.02 -0.64 -19.28
N ILE A 563 0.71 -0.92 -19.37
CA ILE A 563 -0.30 0.15 -19.40
C ILE A 563 -0.59 0.68 -18.00
N ASP A 564 -0.56 -0.18 -16.99
CA ASP A 564 -0.74 0.24 -15.59
C ASP A 564 0.46 1.09 -15.15
N ASP A 565 1.68 0.65 -15.48
CA ASP A 565 2.91 1.39 -15.23
C ASP A 565 2.87 2.76 -15.93
N LEU A 566 2.46 2.81 -17.20
CA LEU A 566 2.33 4.08 -17.93
C LEU A 566 1.25 4.98 -17.35
N TYR A 567 0.15 4.43 -16.83
CA TYR A 567 -0.91 5.22 -16.19
C TYR A 567 -0.35 5.95 -14.97
N GLU A 568 0.38 5.23 -14.12
CA GLU A 568 1.02 5.78 -12.93
C GLU A 568 2.11 6.81 -13.31
N ILE A 569 3.02 6.46 -14.22
CA ILE A 569 4.12 7.33 -14.66
C ILE A 569 3.60 8.63 -15.28
N THR A 570 2.45 8.59 -15.95
CA THR A 570 1.85 9.76 -16.61
C THR A 570 0.79 10.47 -15.79
N GLU A 571 0.60 10.09 -14.52
CA GLU A 571 -0.32 10.75 -13.61
C GLU A 571 0.07 12.23 -13.46
N GLY A 572 -0.90 13.12 -13.70
CA GLY A 572 -0.68 14.57 -13.68
C GLY A 572 0.07 15.13 -14.90
N LEU A 573 0.54 14.29 -15.84
CA LEU A 573 1.12 14.67 -17.12
C LEU A 573 0.11 14.57 -18.28
N LEU A 574 -0.77 13.57 -18.23
CA LEU A 574 -1.86 13.37 -19.17
C LEU A 574 -3.20 13.33 -18.43
N ASP A 575 -4.26 13.83 -19.06
CA ASP A 575 -5.63 13.56 -18.61
C ASP A 575 -6.11 12.19 -19.11
N ASP A 576 -7.19 11.65 -18.52
CA ASP A 576 -7.73 10.32 -18.86
C ASP A 576 -8.03 10.15 -20.36
N LYS A 577 -8.38 11.24 -21.06
CA LYS A 577 -8.68 11.20 -22.49
C LYS A 577 -7.41 11.06 -23.32
N ALA A 578 -6.40 11.87 -23.01
CA ALA A 578 -5.10 11.80 -23.68
C ALA A 578 -4.40 10.48 -23.38
N PHE A 579 -4.51 9.99 -22.14
CA PHE A 579 -4.00 8.69 -21.74
C PHE A 579 -4.70 7.54 -22.49
N GLY A 580 -6.03 7.51 -22.48
CA GLY A 580 -6.80 6.49 -23.20
C GLY A 580 -6.53 6.47 -24.70
N LEU A 581 -6.18 7.62 -25.29
CA LEU A 581 -5.80 7.71 -26.70
C LEU A 581 -4.39 7.16 -26.95
N VAL A 582 -3.39 7.53 -26.14
CA VAL A 582 -2.01 7.04 -26.32
C VAL A 582 -1.88 5.56 -25.97
N SER A 583 -2.61 5.06 -24.98
CA SER A 583 -2.58 3.65 -24.58
C SER A 583 -2.99 2.74 -25.73
N PHE A 584 -4.01 3.10 -26.51
CA PHE A 584 -4.39 2.38 -27.72
C PHE A 584 -3.23 2.21 -28.72
N PHE A 585 -2.43 3.25 -28.92
CA PHE A 585 -1.28 3.20 -29.84
C PHE A 585 -0.08 2.46 -29.24
N VAL A 586 0.15 2.59 -27.94
CA VAL A 586 1.18 1.83 -27.22
C VAL A 586 0.91 0.33 -27.29
N VAL A 587 -0.34 -0.10 -27.03
CA VAL A 587 -0.77 -1.50 -27.13
C VAL A 587 -0.49 -2.05 -28.52
N ARG A 588 -0.88 -1.32 -29.58
CA ARG A 588 -0.62 -1.72 -30.97
C ARG A 588 0.87 -1.84 -31.28
N ALA A 589 1.67 -0.88 -30.82
CA ALA A 589 3.12 -0.91 -31.01
C ALA A 589 3.75 -2.11 -30.26
N ALA A 590 3.28 -2.40 -29.05
CA ALA A 590 3.79 -3.51 -28.25
C ALA A 590 3.47 -4.87 -28.90
N PHE A 591 2.27 -5.05 -29.44
CA PHE A 591 1.91 -6.25 -30.22
C PHE A 591 2.60 -6.34 -31.59
N ALA A 592 3.08 -5.24 -32.16
CA ALA A 592 3.94 -5.30 -33.34
C ALA A 592 5.35 -5.82 -32.99
N LEU A 593 5.80 -5.67 -31.75
CA LEU A 593 7.11 -6.16 -31.29
C LEU A 593 7.03 -7.62 -30.80
N VAL A 594 5.96 -7.98 -30.09
CA VAL A 594 5.76 -9.31 -29.51
C VAL A 594 4.99 -10.21 -30.48
N SER A 595 5.57 -11.36 -30.84
CA SER A 595 4.94 -12.32 -31.75
C SER A 595 3.64 -12.92 -31.21
N ALA A 596 2.82 -13.48 -32.13
CA ALA A 596 1.65 -14.25 -31.74
C ALA A 596 2.02 -15.46 -30.88
N ASN A 597 1.26 -15.67 -29.79
CA ASN A 597 1.41 -16.77 -28.83
C ASN A 597 2.70 -16.74 -27.97
N THR A 598 3.39 -15.61 -27.89
CA THR A 598 4.46 -15.41 -26.91
C THR A 598 3.99 -14.49 -25.78
N PRO A 599 4.32 -14.80 -24.51
CA PRO A 599 4.00 -13.89 -23.42
C PRO A 599 4.74 -12.56 -23.61
N PHE A 600 4.17 -11.49 -23.06
CA PHE A 600 4.87 -10.22 -22.99
C PHE A 600 6.12 -10.36 -22.10
N PRO A 601 7.21 -9.65 -22.43
CA PRO A 601 8.35 -9.59 -21.55
C PRO A 601 8.01 -8.80 -20.28
N GLU A 602 8.73 -9.08 -19.20
CA GLU A 602 8.64 -8.30 -17.96
C GLU A 602 9.17 -6.88 -18.22
N ILE A 603 8.36 -5.87 -17.91
CA ILE A 603 8.68 -4.46 -18.09
C ILE A 603 9.31 -3.93 -16.80
N ASP A 604 10.41 -3.17 -16.92
CA ASP A 604 11.08 -2.57 -15.76
C ASP A 604 10.51 -1.16 -15.52
N TYR A 605 9.68 -1.03 -14.48
CA TYR A 605 9.00 0.22 -14.12
C TYR A 605 9.95 1.42 -14.03
N CYS A 606 11.05 1.29 -13.27
CA CYS A 606 11.97 2.41 -13.04
C CYS A 606 12.63 2.87 -14.35
N ARG A 607 12.93 1.94 -15.26
CA ARG A 607 13.51 2.30 -16.57
C ARG A 607 12.48 2.91 -17.50
N LEU A 608 11.26 2.41 -17.48
CA LEU A 608 10.16 3.01 -18.24
C LEU A 608 9.91 4.44 -17.78
N GLU A 609 9.90 4.67 -16.46
CA GLU A 609 9.75 6.00 -15.86
C GLU A 609 10.89 6.94 -16.28
N ASP A 610 12.14 6.52 -16.13
CA ASP A 610 13.32 7.28 -16.55
C ASP A 610 13.28 7.58 -18.07
N GLY A 611 12.81 6.61 -18.86
CA GLY A 611 12.58 6.75 -20.30
C GLY A 611 11.56 7.83 -20.61
N VAL A 612 10.35 7.74 -20.05
CA VAL A 612 9.28 8.75 -20.25
C VAL A 612 9.78 10.13 -19.82
N ARG A 613 10.43 10.24 -18.66
CA ARG A 613 10.96 11.51 -18.15
C ARG A 613 12.01 12.11 -19.10
N THR A 614 12.94 11.29 -19.58
CA THR A 614 13.99 11.71 -20.52
C THR A 614 13.38 12.19 -21.84
N GLU A 615 12.42 11.45 -22.39
CA GLU A 615 11.78 11.78 -23.65
C GLU A 615 10.89 13.03 -23.55
N VAL A 616 10.15 13.20 -22.45
CA VAL A 616 9.35 14.41 -22.20
C VAL A 616 10.25 15.64 -22.07
N MET A 617 11.37 15.55 -21.36
CA MET A 617 12.35 16.64 -21.27
C MET A 617 12.98 16.94 -22.64
N GLY A 618 13.38 15.91 -23.38
CA GLY A 618 13.95 16.04 -24.71
C GLY A 618 12.99 16.70 -25.71
N LEU A 619 11.69 16.37 -25.64
CA LEU A 619 10.69 16.94 -26.55
C LEU A 619 10.28 18.37 -26.15
N ARG A 620 10.33 18.72 -24.85
CA ARG A 620 10.09 20.09 -24.37
C ARG A 620 11.11 21.08 -24.94
N ASP A 621 12.37 20.69 -25.05
CA ASP A 621 13.43 21.51 -25.65
C ASP A 621 13.23 21.70 -27.17
N VAL A 622 12.67 20.69 -27.85
CA VAL A 622 12.35 20.71 -29.28
C VAL A 622 11.15 21.59 -29.60
N ALA A 623 10.06 21.45 -28.83
CA ALA A 623 8.79 22.17 -29.03
C ALA A 623 8.92 23.69 -28.81
N ILE A 624 9.89 24.13 -28.02
CA ILE A 624 10.11 25.55 -27.70
C ILE A 624 10.98 26.25 -28.76
N THR A 625 11.75 25.54 -29.60
CA THR A 625 12.77 26.19 -30.44
C THR A 625 12.94 25.76 -31.91
N ARG A 626 12.44 24.62 -32.42
CA ARG A 626 12.77 24.20 -33.81
C ARG A 626 11.65 23.42 -34.54
N GLY A 627 11.57 23.60 -35.86
CA GLY A 627 10.52 23.06 -36.75
C GLY A 627 10.52 21.54 -36.99
N MET A 628 9.61 21.09 -37.88
CA MET A 628 9.26 19.69 -38.18
C MET A 628 10.43 18.70 -38.33
N GLU A 629 11.58 19.16 -38.84
CA GLU A 629 12.78 18.33 -39.01
C GLU A 629 13.33 17.79 -37.67
N VAL A 630 13.26 18.57 -36.60
CA VAL A 630 13.74 18.17 -35.27
C VAL A 630 12.76 17.24 -34.57
N PHE A 631 11.46 17.45 -34.78
CA PHE A 631 10.41 16.53 -34.33
C PHE A 631 10.57 15.15 -34.99
N MET A 632 10.79 15.11 -36.30
CA MET A 632 11.05 13.84 -37.00
C MET A 632 12.34 13.16 -36.51
N ARG A 633 13.40 13.92 -36.23
CA ARG A 633 14.63 13.37 -35.64
C ARG A 633 14.41 12.78 -34.25
N PHE A 634 13.54 13.40 -33.44
CA PHE A 634 13.14 12.86 -32.14
C PHE A 634 12.41 11.52 -32.29
N VAL A 635 11.37 11.49 -33.13
CA VAL A 635 10.53 10.30 -33.34
C VAL A 635 11.35 9.12 -33.89
N THR A 636 12.38 9.42 -34.69
CA THR A 636 13.29 8.41 -35.28
C THR A 636 14.54 8.13 -34.43
N GLY A 637 14.65 8.70 -33.23
CA GLY A 637 15.83 8.61 -32.37
C GLY A 637 15.83 7.46 -31.36
N GLY A 638 15.05 6.39 -31.59
CA GLY A 638 14.87 5.26 -30.66
C GLY A 638 15.41 3.92 -31.19
N ARG A 639 15.08 2.83 -30.47
CA ARG A 639 15.46 1.44 -30.81
C ARG A 639 14.69 0.89 -32.00
N GLN A 640 13.43 1.30 -32.17
CA GLN A 640 12.54 0.87 -33.26
C GLN A 640 12.00 2.07 -34.06
N PRO A 641 12.88 2.81 -34.77
CA PRO A 641 12.54 4.12 -35.34
C PRO A 641 11.43 4.07 -36.39
N ALA A 642 11.37 3.00 -37.20
CA ALA A 642 10.34 2.84 -38.21
C ALA A 642 8.95 2.60 -37.57
N LEU A 643 8.89 1.81 -36.50
CA LEU A 643 7.66 1.55 -35.77
C LEU A 643 7.17 2.80 -35.05
N THR A 644 8.04 3.47 -34.29
CA THR A 644 7.69 4.72 -33.60
C THR A 644 7.21 5.78 -34.58
N GLN A 645 7.83 5.89 -35.75
CA GLN A 645 7.41 6.82 -36.80
C GLN A 645 6.01 6.53 -37.33
N LEU A 646 5.70 5.28 -37.67
CA LEU A 646 4.39 4.90 -38.21
C LEU A 646 3.29 5.11 -37.17
N VAL A 647 3.51 4.64 -35.94
CA VAL A 647 2.51 4.73 -34.88
C VAL A 647 2.28 6.18 -34.45
N ALA A 648 3.33 7.00 -34.38
CA ALA A 648 3.18 8.44 -34.10
C ALA A 648 2.42 9.17 -35.22
N ALA A 649 2.65 8.82 -36.49
CA ALA A 649 1.92 9.40 -37.61
C ALA A 649 0.43 9.03 -37.56
N GLU A 650 0.10 7.75 -37.35
CA GLU A 650 -1.29 7.28 -37.20
C GLU A 650 -1.99 7.95 -36.00
N MET A 651 -1.27 8.12 -34.89
CA MET A 651 -1.80 8.81 -33.71
C MET A 651 -2.14 10.28 -34.01
N LEU A 652 -1.26 11.00 -34.70
CA LEU A 652 -1.50 12.39 -35.09
C LEU A 652 -2.67 12.50 -36.08
N GLU A 653 -2.77 11.60 -37.05
CA GLU A 653 -3.90 11.55 -37.98
C GLU A 653 -5.23 11.25 -37.26
N ALA A 654 -5.22 10.31 -36.32
CA ALA A 654 -6.39 9.98 -35.50
C ALA A 654 -6.83 11.17 -34.65
N VAL A 655 -5.89 11.90 -34.04
CA VAL A 655 -6.17 13.15 -33.30
C VAL A 655 -6.78 14.20 -34.21
N GLU A 656 -6.28 14.37 -35.43
CA GLU A 656 -6.83 15.32 -36.39
C GLU A 656 -8.25 14.94 -36.84
N ALA A 657 -8.57 13.64 -36.90
CA ALA A 657 -9.91 13.15 -37.22
C ALA A 657 -10.93 13.38 -36.08
N LEU A 658 -10.49 13.61 -34.84
CA LEU A 658 -11.39 13.85 -33.70
C LEU A 658 -12.12 15.20 -33.80
N PRO A 659 -13.38 15.29 -33.30
CA PRO A 659 -14.07 16.56 -33.12
C PRO A 659 -13.24 17.54 -32.28
N LYS A 660 -13.26 18.83 -32.60
CA LYS A 660 -12.43 19.86 -31.93
C LYS A 660 -12.50 19.83 -30.39
N ALA A 661 -13.66 19.50 -29.82
CA ALA A 661 -13.87 19.42 -28.37
C ALA A 661 -13.30 18.14 -27.71
N ALA A 662 -12.91 17.16 -28.51
CA ALA A 662 -12.33 15.88 -28.09
C ALA A 662 -10.83 15.77 -28.39
N ARG A 663 -10.22 16.78 -29.03
CA ARG A 663 -8.79 16.80 -29.32
C ARG A 663 -8.00 17.08 -28.04
N PRO A 664 -6.91 16.34 -27.76
CA PRO A 664 -6.01 16.66 -26.67
C PRO A 664 -5.37 18.05 -26.85
N ASP A 665 -4.98 18.68 -25.75
CA ASP A 665 -4.18 19.92 -25.79
C ASP A 665 -2.84 19.66 -26.52
N PRO A 666 -2.27 20.64 -27.25
CA PRO A 666 -0.97 20.48 -27.90
C PRO A 666 0.16 20.04 -26.95
N THR A 667 0.09 20.41 -25.67
CA THR A 667 1.04 19.97 -24.64
C THR A 667 0.89 18.47 -24.36
N HIS A 668 -0.35 17.96 -24.28
CA HIS A 668 -0.61 16.54 -24.12
C HIS A 668 -0.14 15.76 -25.35
N LEU A 669 -0.31 16.28 -26.57
CA LEU A 669 0.17 15.61 -27.80
C LEU A 669 1.69 15.38 -27.80
N VAL A 670 2.44 16.37 -27.32
CA VAL A 670 3.90 16.26 -27.13
C VAL A 670 4.21 15.13 -26.14
N ILE A 671 3.55 15.12 -24.99
CA ILE A 671 3.75 14.08 -23.95
C ILE A 671 3.36 12.69 -24.47
N MET A 672 2.25 12.56 -25.20
CA MET A 672 1.82 11.29 -25.80
C MET A 672 2.87 10.70 -26.76
N VAL A 673 3.52 11.53 -27.58
CA VAL A 673 4.59 11.06 -28.49
C VAL A 673 5.83 10.60 -27.70
N ALA A 674 6.17 11.29 -26.62
CA ALA A 674 7.27 10.90 -25.73
C ALA A 674 6.98 9.56 -25.02
N VAL A 675 5.76 9.40 -24.49
CA VAL A 675 5.28 8.17 -23.86
C VAL A 675 5.32 6.99 -24.83
N LEU A 676 4.80 7.17 -26.04
CA LEU A 676 4.83 6.15 -27.08
C LEU A 676 6.26 5.70 -27.39
N LYS A 677 7.20 6.64 -27.54
CA LYS A 677 8.60 6.33 -27.83
C LYS A 677 9.25 5.55 -26.69
N ALA A 678 9.09 6.01 -25.44
CA ALA A 678 9.65 5.35 -24.27
C ALA A 678 9.11 3.91 -24.12
N ALA A 679 7.81 3.71 -24.32
CA ALA A 679 7.19 2.39 -24.26
C ALA A 679 7.73 1.43 -25.33
N VAL A 680 7.88 1.91 -26.58
CA VAL A 680 8.44 1.11 -27.69
C VAL A 680 9.88 0.68 -27.41
N ASP A 681 10.70 1.61 -26.90
CA ASP A 681 12.11 1.35 -26.59
C ASP A 681 12.26 0.35 -25.44
N GLU A 682 11.41 0.46 -24.43
CA GLU A 682 11.40 -0.44 -23.28
C GLU A 682 10.92 -1.84 -23.65
N VAL A 683 9.83 -1.97 -24.42
CA VAL A 683 9.34 -3.29 -24.89
C VAL A 683 10.40 -3.98 -25.75
N ASP A 684 11.02 -3.27 -26.70
CA ASP A 684 12.10 -3.83 -27.52
C ASP A 684 13.31 -4.27 -26.68
N ARG A 685 13.65 -3.51 -25.63
CA ARG A 685 14.72 -3.86 -24.69
C ARG A 685 14.38 -5.12 -23.91
N ALA A 686 13.17 -5.20 -23.37
CA ALA A 686 12.71 -6.33 -22.58
C ALA A 686 12.64 -7.62 -23.42
N ILE A 687 12.35 -7.52 -24.72
CA ILE A 687 12.43 -8.66 -25.67
C ILE A 687 13.88 -9.14 -25.89
N GLN A 688 14.86 -8.23 -25.86
CA GLN A 688 16.27 -8.54 -26.16
C GLN A 688 17.05 -9.13 -24.97
N GLN A 689 16.59 -8.91 -23.74
CA GLN A 689 17.16 -9.48 -22.52
C GLN A 689 16.63 -10.87 -22.31
#